data_AF-A0A7C6L922-F1
#
_entry.id   AF-A0A7C6L922-F1
#
_cell.length_a   1.000
_cell.length_b   1.000
_cell.length_c   1.000
_cell.angle_alpha   90.00
_cell.angle_beta   90.00
_cell.angle_gamma   90.00
#
_symmetry.space_group_name_H-M   'P 1'
#
loop_
_entity.id
_entity.type
_entity.pdbx_description
1 polymer ?
#
loop_
_entity_poly.entity_id
_entity_poly.type
_entity_poly.pdbx_seq_one_letter_code
_entity_poly.pdbx_strand_id
1 'polypeptide(L)'
;MMALFRDGFWKDWLILILASILVGTVLSAGVARAVDSYFGDTIDGLIGEYGEYDLILHLREEAREAGIQALEELIAKELPGAVYKEGVTIAGKANIFISLPPELETKERLQSIRSTLYDIPGSAGMTMMIQPSVVIQGVHPGFRSQIISEVEQIPGVRLVFRDSDNLYVLLNSVEDNQRVSEAVRKIINRYEILEVRFPIGYEVEDIGKVTDQIMDVLRETYEPRVLENVTLENTGDAAKSFIKTLSEMKTFLLNYASKVTIPITGLEPLHVGNKIVLQGSAEEPLNLGDPVGAHNIIVEITDIGGGEASGVIIQGDISDVTPTMVRTGYKVTGDNRVGRSIGEVNITNERYQLIQTIDESMVLLDELEALASSANETVANAEETLRTFEQALIQLEQLQQQIRQLNSGIAGNESVPGSLVISLLMDKLFRSLTGTEGETDLTSLQNLDIQAMKESLADVAARINAVQSVDIEAVIEQIRKVKDSLPDLRDEEIGQSINLIDSYIAGEVIPGDQIQLVLDKGVVKSKEAEKLIQEALDNRYATTFTMPVAVVNPDARAELIRVLQEVRAIIAGLLAVVFSLGSLVLDHASVFSTIKRILAQKRAVKGWRRIFDPVKLLGTALGTVLLLSIYRAAGAEIPLLNLGHIGILGALLGLMTAAFCEKFSPVDVDEMMAGQALGLPYVQIMREIVIPSGRPGLMYMLNRRRQRFK
;
A
#
# COMPACT_ATOMS: atom_id res chain seq x y z
N MET A 1 -3.57 75.73 1.54
CA MET A 1 -4.06 74.81 2.57
C MET A 1 -5.10 75.46 3.48
N MET A 2 -4.78 76.50 4.27
CA MET A 2 -5.78 77.18 5.12
C MET A 2 -6.96 77.80 4.33
N ALA A 3 -6.79 78.27 3.09
CA ALA A 3 -7.88 78.90 2.34
C ALA A 3 -9.03 77.92 2.00
N LEU A 4 -8.72 76.76 1.40
CA LEU A 4 -9.72 75.73 1.04
C LEU A 4 -10.46 75.19 2.27
N PHE A 5 -9.75 74.95 3.37
CA PHE A 5 -10.35 74.43 4.61
C PHE A 5 -11.07 75.49 5.43
N ARG A 6 -10.63 76.75 5.39
CA ARG A 6 -11.31 77.90 6.03
C ARG A 6 -12.64 78.22 5.36
N ASP A 7 -12.77 77.97 4.06
CA ASP A 7 -14.03 78.15 3.33
C ASP A 7 -15.05 77.02 3.59
N GLY A 8 -14.69 76.00 4.41
CA GLY A 8 -15.62 74.97 4.91
C GLY A 8 -15.52 73.60 4.24
N PHE A 9 -14.61 73.40 3.28
CA PHE A 9 -14.47 72.15 2.53
C PHE A 9 -14.02 70.95 3.40
N TRP A 10 -13.39 71.22 4.56
CA TRP A 10 -12.98 70.16 5.50
C TRP A 10 -14.14 69.26 5.90
N LYS A 11 -15.35 69.81 6.05
CA LYS A 11 -16.55 69.03 6.41
C LYS A 11 -16.92 68.04 5.31
N ASP A 12 -16.88 68.47 4.04
CA ASP A 12 -17.18 67.61 2.90
C ASP A 12 -16.13 66.51 2.72
N TRP A 13 -14.85 66.84 2.95
CA TRP A 13 -13.75 65.89 2.86
C TRP A 13 -13.77 64.85 3.99
N LEU A 14 -14.14 65.25 5.21
CA LEU A 14 -14.31 64.32 6.34
C LEU A 14 -15.53 63.39 6.12
N ILE A 15 -16.64 63.92 5.59
CA ILE A 15 -17.81 63.10 5.21
C ILE A 15 -17.41 62.08 4.13
N LEU A 16 -16.59 62.48 3.15
CA LEU A 16 -16.08 61.57 2.14
C LEU A 16 -15.24 60.45 2.77
N ILE A 17 -14.30 60.76 3.67
CA ILE A 17 -13.48 59.75 4.35
C ILE A 17 -14.36 58.76 5.12
N LEU A 18 -15.33 59.25 5.90
CA LEU A 18 -16.25 58.39 6.65
C LEU A 18 -17.14 57.55 5.73
N ALA A 19 -17.64 58.13 4.63
CA ALA A 19 -18.43 57.41 3.65
C ALA A 19 -17.61 56.33 2.94
N SER A 20 -16.37 56.62 2.56
CA SER A 20 -15.44 55.64 1.99
C SER A 20 -15.13 54.52 2.97
N ILE A 21 -14.90 54.82 4.25
CA ILE A 21 -14.67 53.79 5.27
C ILE A 21 -15.92 52.90 5.42
N LEU A 22 -17.11 53.50 5.49
CA LEU A 22 -18.36 52.77 5.63
C LEU A 22 -18.62 51.86 4.41
N VAL A 23 -18.57 52.42 3.21
CA VAL A 23 -18.82 51.68 1.96
C VAL A 23 -17.77 50.61 1.76
N GLY A 24 -16.49 50.93 1.99
CA GLY A 24 -15.39 49.97 1.89
C GLY A 24 -15.52 48.82 2.86
N THR A 25 -15.94 49.09 4.10
CA THR A 25 -16.18 48.07 5.13
C THR A 25 -17.34 47.16 4.74
N VAL A 26 -18.49 47.74 4.37
CA VAL A 26 -19.69 46.98 3.99
C VAL A 26 -19.43 46.13 2.76
N LEU A 27 -18.76 46.67 1.74
CA LEU A 27 -18.43 45.96 0.51
C LEU A 27 -17.44 44.82 0.79
N SER A 28 -16.34 45.10 1.50
CA SER A 28 -15.31 44.08 1.78
C SER A 28 -15.85 42.97 2.67
N ALA A 29 -16.55 43.31 3.75
CA ALA A 29 -17.14 42.31 4.65
C ALA A 29 -18.36 41.59 4.04
N GLY A 30 -19.11 42.26 3.16
CA GLY A 30 -20.27 41.69 2.47
C GLY A 30 -19.87 40.66 1.43
N VAL A 31 -18.91 41.00 0.55
CA VAL A 31 -18.39 40.06 -0.45
C VAL A 31 -17.67 38.89 0.22
N ALA A 32 -16.86 39.15 1.25
CA ALA A 32 -16.20 38.08 1.99
C ALA A 32 -17.20 37.09 2.62
N ARG A 33 -18.32 37.58 3.17
CA ARG A 33 -19.41 36.70 3.67
C ARG A 33 -20.14 35.95 2.56
N ALA A 34 -20.37 36.58 1.40
CA ALA A 34 -21.04 35.92 0.28
C ALA A 34 -20.20 34.76 -0.27
N VAL A 35 -18.88 34.94 -0.36
CA VAL A 35 -17.95 33.89 -0.79
C VAL A 35 -17.88 32.76 0.24
N ASP A 36 -17.80 33.09 1.53
CA ASP A 36 -17.83 32.14 2.64
C ASP A 36 -19.08 31.26 2.61
N SER A 37 -20.26 31.86 2.45
CA SER A 37 -21.54 31.13 2.33
C SER A 37 -21.55 30.19 1.13
N TYR A 38 -21.07 30.63 -0.04
CA TYR A 38 -21.06 29.80 -1.26
C TYR A 38 -20.19 28.54 -1.09
N PHE A 39 -19.01 28.69 -0.48
CA PHE A 39 -18.13 27.55 -0.21
C PHE A 39 -18.64 26.65 0.91
N GLY A 40 -19.22 27.24 1.97
CA GLY A 40 -19.88 26.50 3.05
C GLY A 40 -20.97 25.59 2.51
N ASP A 41 -21.95 26.16 1.80
CA ASP A 41 -23.09 25.42 1.23
C ASP A 41 -22.64 24.29 0.28
N THR A 42 -21.58 24.54 -0.50
CA THR A 42 -21.02 23.53 -1.42
C THR A 42 -20.39 22.36 -0.67
N ILE A 43 -19.69 22.62 0.42
CA ILE A 43 -19.04 21.60 1.23
C ILE A 43 -20.08 20.84 2.06
N ASP A 44 -21.03 21.53 2.67
CA ASP A 44 -22.11 20.93 3.45
C ASP A 44 -23.00 20.04 2.56
N GLY A 45 -23.20 20.42 1.29
CA GLY A 45 -23.90 19.59 0.31
C GLY A 45 -23.18 18.27 -0.03
N LEU A 46 -21.85 18.19 0.14
CA LEU A 46 -21.04 17.01 -0.18
C LEU A 46 -20.77 16.11 1.03
N ILE A 47 -20.61 16.69 2.21
CA ILE A 47 -20.11 16.00 3.42
C ILE A 47 -21.11 16.07 4.59
N GLY A 48 -22.19 16.85 4.47
CA GLY A 48 -23.12 17.18 5.55
C GLY A 48 -22.69 18.41 6.34
N GLU A 49 -23.57 19.02 7.14
CA GLU A 49 -23.27 20.13 8.07
C GLU A 49 -22.35 19.69 9.22
N TYR A 50 -21.81 20.65 9.98
CA TYR A 50 -20.90 20.35 11.10
C TYR A 50 -21.62 19.57 12.22
N GLY A 51 -21.12 18.38 12.56
CA GLY A 51 -21.76 17.49 13.53
C GLY A 51 -23.09 16.88 13.05
N GLU A 52 -23.42 16.94 11.76
CA GLU A 52 -24.63 16.29 11.23
C GLU A 52 -24.48 14.75 11.23
N TYR A 53 -23.27 14.26 10.90
CA TYR A 53 -22.96 12.83 10.80
C TYR A 53 -21.71 12.48 11.61
N ASP A 54 -21.75 11.32 12.27
CA ASP A 54 -20.70 10.87 13.18
C ASP A 54 -19.80 9.82 12.55
N LEU A 55 -20.25 9.13 11.51
CA LEU A 55 -19.46 8.13 10.81
C LEU A 55 -19.90 7.92 9.37
N ILE A 56 -18.96 7.46 8.55
CA ILE A 56 -19.20 6.98 7.20
C ILE A 56 -19.02 5.47 7.18
N LEU A 57 -20.05 4.75 6.76
CA LEU A 57 -19.96 3.36 6.36
C LEU A 57 -19.63 3.30 4.86
N HIS A 58 -18.55 2.61 4.51
CA HIS A 58 -18.20 2.35 3.12
C HIS A 58 -18.76 0.99 2.72
N LEU A 59 -19.61 0.96 1.70
CA LEU A 59 -20.15 -0.27 1.11
C LEU A 59 -19.58 -0.46 -0.30
N ARG A 60 -19.31 -1.70 -0.70
CA ARG A 60 -19.03 -2.03 -2.11
C ARG A 60 -20.28 -1.74 -2.93
N GLU A 61 -20.11 -1.06 -4.06
CA GLU A 61 -21.23 -0.62 -4.91
C GLU A 61 -22.15 -1.79 -5.34
N GLU A 62 -21.55 -2.94 -5.64
CA GLU A 62 -22.26 -4.17 -6.04
C GLU A 62 -23.18 -4.74 -4.95
N ALA A 63 -22.90 -4.44 -3.68
CA ALA A 63 -23.65 -4.94 -2.51
C ALA A 63 -24.40 -3.82 -1.78
N ARG A 64 -24.55 -2.64 -2.40
CA ARG A 64 -25.15 -1.44 -1.79
C ARG A 64 -26.56 -1.68 -1.26
N GLU A 65 -27.46 -2.23 -2.08
CA GLU A 65 -28.87 -2.42 -1.69
C GLU A 65 -29.00 -3.38 -0.50
N ALA A 66 -28.31 -4.52 -0.55
CA ALA A 66 -28.29 -5.49 0.54
C ALA A 66 -27.65 -4.93 1.82
N GLY A 67 -26.59 -4.13 1.68
CA GLY A 67 -25.94 -3.47 2.81
C GLY A 67 -26.80 -2.40 3.46
N ILE A 68 -27.55 -1.61 2.69
CA ILE A 68 -28.50 -0.61 3.23
C ILE A 68 -29.65 -1.31 3.97
N GLN A 69 -30.20 -2.38 3.40
CA GLN A 69 -31.27 -3.15 4.07
C GLN A 69 -30.79 -3.72 5.41
N ALA A 70 -29.59 -4.31 5.45
CA ALA A 70 -29.01 -4.80 6.70
C ALA A 70 -28.68 -3.66 7.69
N LEU A 71 -28.28 -2.48 7.20
CA LEU A 71 -28.09 -1.30 8.03
C LEU A 71 -29.40 -0.83 8.66
N GLU A 72 -30.52 -0.81 7.93
CA GLU A 72 -31.85 -0.47 8.47
C GLU A 72 -32.26 -1.44 9.59
N GLU A 73 -32.06 -2.73 9.40
CA GLU A 73 -32.30 -3.76 10.43
C GLU A 73 -31.41 -3.55 11.66
N LEU A 74 -30.14 -3.22 11.44
CA LEU A 74 -29.19 -2.94 12.52
C LEU A 74 -29.58 -1.68 13.30
N ILE A 75 -29.99 -0.62 12.61
CA ILE A 75 -30.47 0.62 13.24
C ILE A 75 -31.70 0.34 14.10
N ALA A 76 -32.65 -0.45 13.61
CA ALA A 76 -33.85 -0.79 14.36
C ALA A 76 -33.55 -1.62 15.63
N LYS A 77 -32.53 -2.48 15.61
CA LYS A 77 -32.22 -3.42 16.70
C LYS A 77 -31.20 -2.90 17.69
N GLU A 78 -30.13 -2.27 17.20
CA GLU A 78 -28.94 -1.93 18.00
C GLU A 78 -28.63 -0.43 18.03
N LEU A 79 -29.03 0.36 17.03
CA LEU A 79 -28.78 1.81 17.00
C LEU A 79 -30.08 2.61 16.91
N PRO A 80 -31.00 2.46 17.89
CA PRO A 80 -32.32 3.09 17.82
C PRO A 80 -32.19 4.61 17.76
N GLY A 81 -32.81 5.22 16.75
CA GLY A 81 -32.78 6.67 16.53
C GLY A 81 -31.63 7.17 15.66
N ALA A 82 -30.72 6.30 15.21
CA ALA A 82 -29.72 6.66 14.21
C ALA A 82 -30.38 6.93 12.85
N VAL A 83 -29.88 7.94 12.15
CA VAL A 83 -30.36 8.34 10.81
C VAL A 83 -29.21 8.20 9.83
N TYR A 84 -29.49 7.76 8.61
CA TYR A 84 -28.47 7.68 7.57
C TYR A 84 -28.87 8.47 6.32
N LYS A 85 -27.85 8.89 5.56
CA LYS A 85 -27.98 9.53 4.26
C LYS A 85 -26.95 8.97 3.30
N GLU A 86 -27.39 8.75 2.07
CA GLU A 86 -26.52 8.26 1.01
C GLU A 86 -25.68 9.40 0.42
N GLY A 87 -24.37 9.17 0.36
CA GLY A 87 -23.37 10.07 -0.20
C GLY A 87 -22.98 9.73 -1.63
N VAL A 88 -21.98 10.46 -2.15
CA VAL A 88 -21.42 10.22 -3.49
C VAL A 88 -20.60 8.92 -3.50
N THR A 89 -20.81 8.07 -4.50
CA THR A 89 -19.99 6.88 -4.75
C THR A 89 -18.62 7.27 -5.28
N ILE A 90 -17.55 6.74 -4.67
CA ILE A 90 -16.17 7.03 -5.06
C ILE A 90 -15.43 5.70 -5.24
N ALA A 91 -14.83 5.50 -6.42
CA ALA A 91 -14.01 4.32 -6.74
C ALA A 91 -14.70 2.97 -6.43
N GLY A 92 -15.98 2.83 -6.83
CA GLY A 92 -16.75 1.60 -6.60
C GLY A 92 -17.19 1.38 -5.15
N LYS A 93 -17.08 2.40 -4.28
CA LYS A 93 -17.56 2.37 -2.90
C LYS A 93 -18.68 3.40 -2.70
N ALA A 94 -19.85 2.92 -2.30
CA ALA A 94 -20.95 3.75 -1.84
C ALA A 94 -20.66 4.22 -0.41
N ASN A 95 -20.76 5.53 -0.19
CA ASN A 95 -20.51 6.14 1.12
C ASN A 95 -21.86 6.41 1.79
N ILE A 96 -22.10 5.81 2.95
CA ILE A 96 -23.33 6.01 3.72
C ILE A 96 -22.97 6.80 4.98
N PHE A 97 -23.47 8.03 5.08
CA PHE A 97 -23.29 8.88 6.25
C PHE A 97 -24.30 8.49 7.32
N ILE A 98 -23.87 8.33 8.56
CA ILE A 98 -24.71 7.90 9.68
C ILE A 98 -24.55 8.91 10.83
N SER A 99 -25.68 9.37 11.33
CA SER A 99 -25.83 10.25 12.49
C SER A 99 -26.32 9.44 13.67
N LEU A 100 -25.65 9.57 14.81
CA LEU A 100 -25.98 8.89 16.05
C LEU A 100 -26.71 9.85 17.00
N PRO A 101 -27.75 9.37 17.70
CA PRO A 101 -28.38 10.16 18.74
C PRO A 101 -27.43 10.31 19.95
N PRO A 102 -27.48 11.44 20.69
CA PRO A 102 -26.54 11.71 21.79
C PRO A 102 -26.54 10.65 22.91
N GLU A 103 -27.64 9.92 23.09
CA GLU A 103 -27.74 8.82 24.07
C GLU A 103 -26.85 7.62 23.70
N LEU A 104 -26.50 7.47 22.42
CA LEU A 104 -25.64 6.41 21.91
C LEU A 104 -24.16 6.82 21.82
N GLU A 105 -23.82 8.09 22.03
CA GLU A 105 -22.43 8.61 22.07
C GLU A 105 -21.71 8.26 23.40
N THR A 106 -21.79 6.99 23.80
CA THR A 106 -21.08 6.47 24.97
C THR A 106 -19.77 5.80 24.56
N LYS A 107 -18.81 5.76 25.47
CA LYS A 107 -17.48 5.19 25.22
C LYS A 107 -17.57 3.74 24.74
N GLU A 108 -18.43 2.94 25.36
CA GLU A 108 -18.62 1.52 25.04
C GLU A 108 -19.21 1.35 23.64
N ARG A 109 -20.24 2.12 23.29
CA ARG A 109 -20.92 2.01 21.99
C ARG A 109 -20.05 2.51 20.85
N LEU A 110 -19.34 3.63 21.02
CA LEU A 110 -18.44 4.16 20.00
C LEU A 110 -17.24 3.22 19.75
N GLN A 111 -16.81 2.45 20.75
CA GLN A 111 -15.76 1.43 20.58
C GLN A 111 -16.28 0.17 19.87
N SER A 112 -17.53 -0.24 20.09
CA SER A 112 -18.09 -1.44 19.49
C SER A 112 -18.68 -1.22 18.09
N ILE A 113 -18.95 0.03 17.70
CA ILE A 113 -19.68 0.32 16.46
C ILE A 113 -18.98 -0.21 15.21
N ARG A 114 -17.64 -0.18 15.18
CA ARG A 114 -16.85 -0.72 14.06
C ARG A 114 -17.11 -2.21 13.87
N SER A 115 -17.10 -2.99 14.95
CA SER A 115 -17.39 -4.43 14.87
C SER A 115 -18.81 -4.67 14.40
N THR A 116 -19.78 -3.92 14.93
CA THR A 116 -21.19 -4.06 14.56
C THR A 116 -21.43 -3.76 13.06
N LEU A 117 -20.76 -2.75 12.51
CA LEU A 117 -20.90 -2.38 11.10
C LEU A 117 -20.05 -3.24 10.14
N TYR A 118 -19.12 -4.03 10.66
CA TYR A 118 -18.31 -4.95 9.83
C TYR A 118 -19.15 -6.13 9.32
N ASP A 119 -20.14 -6.56 10.09
CA ASP A 119 -21.01 -7.69 9.76
C ASP A 119 -22.03 -7.39 8.65
N ILE A 120 -22.11 -6.13 8.20
CA ILE A 120 -23.01 -5.71 7.12
C ILE A 120 -22.53 -6.26 5.77
N PRO A 121 -23.42 -6.85 4.95
CA PRO A 121 -23.10 -7.28 3.59
C PRO A 121 -22.50 -6.14 2.75
N GLY A 122 -21.35 -6.40 2.14
CA GLY A 122 -20.67 -5.40 1.32
C GLY A 122 -19.86 -4.37 2.11
N SER A 123 -19.74 -4.49 3.44
CA SER A 123 -18.89 -3.60 4.25
C SER A 123 -17.45 -3.59 3.75
N ALA A 124 -16.98 -2.41 3.37
CA ALA A 124 -15.63 -2.12 2.90
C ALA A 124 -14.83 -1.28 3.90
N GLY A 125 -15.38 -1.10 5.12
CA GLY A 125 -14.79 -0.35 6.21
C GLY A 125 -15.66 0.79 6.71
N MET A 126 -15.18 1.44 7.77
CA MET A 126 -15.84 2.57 8.43
C MET A 126 -14.82 3.67 8.71
N THR A 127 -15.24 4.91 8.51
CA THR A 127 -14.51 6.13 8.90
C THR A 127 -15.27 6.85 10.00
N MET A 128 -14.63 7.07 11.15
CA MET A 128 -15.19 7.83 12.27
C MET A 128 -15.02 9.34 12.01
N MET A 129 -16.12 10.09 12.11
CA MET A 129 -16.23 11.53 11.84
C MET A 129 -16.85 12.34 12.99
N ILE A 130 -17.05 11.72 14.15
CA ILE A 130 -17.70 12.36 15.30
C ILE A 130 -17.06 13.69 15.68
N GLN A 131 -17.89 14.71 15.88
CA GLN A 131 -17.48 16.10 16.07
C GLN A 131 -18.20 16.71 17.28
N PRO A 132 -17.57 17.67 17.99
CA PRO A 132 -16.20 18.16 17.85
C PRO A 132 -15.17 17.20 18.49
N SER A 133 -14.09 16.82 17.77
CA SER A 133 -13.07 15.91 18.30
C SER A 133 -11.62 16.28 17.95
N VAL A 134 -10.68 15.76 18.74
CA VAL A 134 -9.22 15.74 18.48
C VAL A 134 -8.77 14.30 18.33
N VAL A 135 -8.00 14.00 17.29
CA VAL A 135 -7.55 12.63 17.02
C VAL A 135 -6.08 12.45 17.39
N ILE A 136 -5.80 11.42 18.19
CA ILE A 136 -4.45 10.98 18.52
C ILE A 136 -4.19 9.69 17.74
N GLN A 137 -3.21 9.73 16.84
CA GLN A 137 -2.85 8.62 15.95
C GLN A 137 -1.60 7.90 16.45
N GLY A 138 -1.48 6.62 16.08
CA GLY A 138 -0.28 5.81 16.35
C GLY A 138 -0.02 5.61 17.84
N VAL A 139 -1.09 5.48 18.64
CA VAL A 139 -0.95 5.34 20.09
C VAL A 139 -0.49 3.92 20.42
N HIS A 140 0.68 3.82 21.03
CA HIS A 140 1.23 2.54 21.46
C HIS A 140 0.27 1.75 22.36
N PRO A 141 -0.06 0.48 22.04
CA PRO A 141 -1.08 -0.27 22.77
C PRO A 141 -0.80 -0.38 24.28
N GLY A 142 0.45 -0.64 24.66
CA GLY A 142 0.85 -0.79 26.07
C GLY A 142 0.77 0.49 26.90
N PHE A 143 0.72 1.67 26.27
CA PHE A 143 0.66 2.97 26.96
C PHE A 143 -0.68 3.71 26.77
N ARG A 144 -1.61 3.09 26.06
CA ARG A 144 -2.86 3.69 25.63
C ARG A 144 -3.75 4.09 26.81
N SER A 145 -3.88 3.22 27.82
CA SER A 145 -4.73 3.45 28.98
C SER A 145 -4.29 4.67 29.79
N GLN A 146 -2.98 4.90 29.89
CA GLN A 146 -2.43 6.05 30.58
C GLN A 146 -2.73 7.35 29.83
N ILE A 147 -2.53 7.37 28.50
CA ILE A 147 -2.89 8.53 27.67
C ILE A 147 -4.39 8.84 27.79
N ILE A 148 -5.27 7.83 27.74
CA ILE A 148 -6.71 8.01 27.94
C ILE A 148 -6.99 8.69 29.29
N SER A 149 -6.41 8.17 30.38
CA SER A 149 -6.65 8.71 31.73
C SER A 149 -6.15 10.15 31.90
N GLU A 150 -4.99 10.50 31.34
CA GLU A 150 -4.46 11.86 31.42
C GLU A 150 -5.25 12.85 30.55
N VAL A 151 -5.70 12.41 29.36
CA VAL A 151 -6.45 13.27 28.43
C VAL A 151 -7.89 13.51 28.92
N GLU A 152 -8.54 12.51 29.54
CA GLU A 152 -9.87 12.65 30.13
C GLU A 152 -9.92 13.71 31.25
N GLN A 153 -8.78 14.03 31.88
CA GLN A 153 -8.69 15.06 32.93
C GLN A 153 -8.58 16.49 32.38
N ILE A 154 -8.40 16.66 31.07
CA ILE A 154 -8.30 17.99 30.46
C ILE A 154 -9.69 18.67 30.49
N PRO A 155 -9.80 19.91 30.99
CA PRO A 155 -11.06 20.65 30.93
C PRO A 155 -11.53 20.80 29.48
N GLY A 156 -12.82 20.59 29.20
CA GLY A 156 -13.38 20.68 27.84
C GLY A 156 -13.41 19.35 27.07
N VAL A 157 -12.81 18.28 27.61
CA VAL A 157 -12.98 16.91 27.11
C VAL A 157 -14.27 16.32 27.69
N ARG A 158 -15.10 15.74 26.82
CA ARG A 158 -16.34 15.02 27.18
C ARG A 158 -16.04 13.57 27.48
N LEU A 159 -15.36 12.88 26.56
CA LEU A 159 -14.92 11.49 26.71
C LEU A 159 -13.76 11.20 25.75
N VAL A 160 -13.01 10.13 26.04
CA VAL A 160 -11.98 9.61 25.14
C VAL A 160 -12.30 8.16 24.82
N PHE A 161 -12.33 7.82 23.55
CA PHE A 161 -12.59 6.46 23.10
C PHE A 161 -11.59 6.03 22.03
N ARG A 162 -11.49 4.71 21.84
CA ARG A 162 -10.59 4.11 20.87
C ARG A 162 -11.36 3.73 19.62
N ASP A 163 -10.78 4.02 18.47
CA ASP A 163 -11.18 3.41 17.21
C ASP A 163 -9.92 2.90 16.48
N SER A 164 -9.82 1.56 16.35
CA SER A 164 -8.62 0.87 15.87
C SER A 164 -7.35 1.26 16.64
N ASP A 165 -6.43 1.99 16.00
CA ASP A 165 -5.15 2.47 16.53
C ASP A 165 -5.18 3.95 16.92
N ASN A 166 -6.31 4.61 16.69
CA ASN A 166 -6.52 6.00 16.99
C ASN A 166 -7.32 6.16 18.29
N LEU A 167 -7.01 7.22 19.03
CA LEU A 167 -7.84 7.70 20.13
C LEU A 167 -8.57 8.96 19.67
N TYR A 168 -9.88 8.95 19.83
CA TYR A 168 -10.74 10.08 19.58
C TYR A 168 -11.06 10.75 20.92
N VAL A 169 -10.70 12.03 21.00
CA VAL A 169 -10.95 12.90 22.16
C VAL A 169 -12.13 13.77 21.82
N LEU A 170 -13.31 13.41 22.32
CA LEU A 170 -14.55 14.10 22.05
C LEU A 170 -14.67 15.31 22.99
N LEU A 171 -15.04 16.47 22.45
CA LEU A 171 -15.04 17.74 23.16
C LEU A 171 -16.45 18.18 23.54
N ASN A 172 -16.56 19.08 24.52
CA ASN A 172 -17.83 19.69 24.89
C ASN A 172 -18.30 20.73 23.87
N SER A 173 -17.37 21.42 23.21
CA SER A 173 -17.68 22.44 22.19
C SER A 173 -16.53 22.63 21.20
N VAL A 174 -16.81 23.34 20.10
CA VAL A 174 -15.82 23.61 19.04
C VAL A 174 -14.74 24.56 19.53
N GLU A 175 -15.07 25.50 20.43
CA GLU A 175 -14.14 26.48 20.99
C GLU A 175 -13.02 25.83 21.83
N ASP A 176 -13.29 24.65 22.38
CA ASP A 176 -12.33 23.90 23.19
C ASP A 176 -11.24 23.21 22.35
N ASN A 177 -11.42 23.08 21.02
CA ASN A 177 -10.55 22.29 20.15
C ASN A 177 -9.09 22.72 20.22
N GLN A 178 -8.81 24.03 20.04
CA GLN A 178 -7.43 24.52 20.07
C GLN A 178 -6.78 24.30 21.44
N ARG A 179 -7.50 24.65 22.51
CA ARG A 179 -7.00 24.54 23.88
C ARG A 179 -6.73 23.09 24.27
N VAL A 180 -7.62 22.17 23.90
CA VAL A 180 -7.48 20.74 24.18
C VAL A 180 -6.39 20.13 23.29
N SER A 181 -6.33 20.44 22.00
CA SER A 181 -5.29 19.95 21.08
C SER A 181 -3.88 20.33 21.56
N GLU A 182 -3.69 21.57 22.01
CA GLU A 182 -2.43 22.01 22.62
C GLU A 182 -2.10 21.28 23.93
N ALA A 183 -3.11 21.03 24.78
CA ALA A 183 -2.93 20.29 26.03
C ALA A 183 -2.58 18.82 25.79
N VAL A 184 -3.30 18.15 24.88
CA VAL A 184 -3.04 16.77 24.45
C VAL A 184 -1.64 16.65 23.84
N ARG A 185 -1.24 17.60 22.99
CA ARG A 185 0.11 17.65 22.43
C ARG A 185 1.18 17.83 23.50
N LYS A 186 0.94 18.61 24.55
CA LYS A 186 1.86 18.73 25.68
C LYS A 186 1.99 17.42 26.46
N ILE A 187 0.90 16.69 26.68
CA ILE A 187 0.92 15.38 27.35
C ILE A 187 1.74 14.38 26.54
N ILE A 188 1.43 14.21 25.25
CA ILE A 188 2.12 13.22 24.41
C ILE A 188 3.60 13.56 24.23
N ASN A 189 3.96 14.85 24.11
CA ASN A 189 5.35 15.27 24.00
C ASN A 189 6.19 15.07 25.27
N ARG A 190 5.59 14.66 26.39
CA ARG A 190 6.35 14.27 27.58
C ARG A 190 6.93 12.87 27.45
N TYR A 191 6.38 12.03 26.59
CA TYR A 191 6.72 10.61 26.53
C TYR A 191 7.40 10.25 25.20
N GLU A 192 8.30 9.28 25.27
CA GLU A 192 9.04 8.72 24.14
C GLU A 192 9.22 7.21 24.36
N ILE A 193 9.22 6.42 23.29
CA ILE A 193 9.48 4.98 23.36
C ILE A 193 10.94 4.75 23.00
N LEU A 194 11.67 4.08 23.89
CA LEU A 194 12.96 3.47 23.61
C LEU A 194 12.72 2.01 23.23
N GLU A 195 13.03 1.69 22.00
CA GLU A 195 12.98 0.34 21.46
C GLU A 195 14.40 -0.23 21.45
N VAL A 196 14.60 -1.34 22.15
CA VAL A 196 15.84 -2.11 22.17
C VAL A 196 15.62 -3.33 21.28
N ARG A 197 16.41 -3.45 20.21
CA ARG A 197 16.33 -4.56 19.25
C ARG A 197 17.53 -5.48 19.40
N PHE A 198 17.25 -6.78 19.40
CA PHE A 198 18.27 -7.83 19.43
C PHE A 198 18.54 -8.39 18.02
N PRO A 199 19.76 -8.85 17.74
CA PRO A 199 20.06 -9.54 16.48
C PRO A 199 19.32 -10.88 16.38
N ILE A 200 19.02 -11.31 15.15
CA ILE A 200 18.36 -12.59 14.90
C ILE A 200 19.25 -13.75 15.39
N GLY A 201 18.66 -14.75 16.05
CA GLY A 201 19.36 -15.92 16.61
C GLY A 201 19.80 -15.75 18.07
N TYR A 202 19.66 -14.56 18.65
CA TYR A 202 19.80 -14.35 20.09
C TYR A 202 18.43 -14.59 20.76
N GLU A 203 18.23 -15.79 21.30
CA GLU A 203 17.04 -16.08 22.10
C GLU A 203 17.17 -15.40 23.46
N VAL A 204 16.29 -14.44 23.72
CA VAL A 204 16.11 -13.92 25.07
C VAL A 204 15.24 -14.94 25.82
N GLU A 205 15.88 -15.89 26.52
CA GLU A 205 15.19 -16.96 27.27
C GLU A 205 14.07 -16.41 28.20
N ASP A 206 14.26 -15.21 28.74
CA ASP A 206 13.30 -14.52 29.60
C ASP A 206 13.30 -13.01 29.29
N ILE A 207 12.43 -12.60 28.36
CA ILE A 207 12.26 -11.20 27.96
C ILE A 207 11.94 -10.33 29.18
N GLY A 208 11.19 -10.85 30.16
CA GLY A 208 10.88 -10.15 31.41
C GLY A 208 12.15 -9.79 32.18
N LYS A 209 13.01 -10.77 32.48
CA LYS A 209 14.26 -10.53 33.22
C LYS A 209 15.22 -9.60 32.50
N VAL A 210 15.37 -9.74 31.18
CA VAL A 210 16.24 -8.84 30.40
C VAL A 210 15.66 -7.43 30.39
N THR A 211 14.33 -7.30 30.32
CA THR A 211 13.68 -6.00 30.44
C THR A 211 13.93 -5.37 31.81
N ASP A 212 13.80 -6.12 32.90
CA ASP A 212 14.06 -5.63 34.26
C ASP A 212 15.51 -5.16 34.41
N GLN A 213 16.48 -5.90 33.88
CA GLN A 213 17.90 -5.51 33.88
C GLN A 213 18.12 -4.19 33.14
N ILE A 214 17.54 -4.03 31.95
CA ILE A 214 17.63 -2.78 31.18
C ILE A 214 16.99 -1.63 31.97
N MET A 215 15.82 -1.87 32.55
CA MET A 215 15.09 -0.85 33.32
C MET A 215 15.88 -0.41 34.56
N ASP A 216 16.51 -1.32 35.29
CA ASP A 216 17.30 -0.99 36.47
C ASP A 216 18.52 -0.14 36.11
N VAL A 217 19.23 -0.50 35.04
CA VAL A 217 20.39 0.26 34.54
C VAL A 217 20.00 1.66 34.08
N LEU A 218 18.88 1.79 33.36
CA LEU A 218 18.34 3.10 32.96
C LEU A 218 17.90 3.93 34.17
N ARG A 219 17.33 3.29 35.20
CA ARG A 219 16.89 3.95 36.43
C ARG A 219 18.06 4.49 37.25
N GLU A 220 19.14 3.73 37.38
CA GLU A 220 20.35 4.13 38.12
C GLU A 220 21.11 5.27 37.44
N THR A 221 21.13 5.30 36.10
CA THR A 221 21.95 6.25 35.36
C THR A 221 21.23 7.57 35.06
N TYR A 222 19.95 7.50 34.67
CA TYR A 222 19.21 8.64 34.13
C TYR A 222 18.07 9.14 35.03
N GLU A 223 17.70 8.38 36.08
CA GLU A 223 16.61 8.70 37.01
C GLU A 223 15.32 9.23 36.30
N PRO A 224 14.79 8.53 35.28
CA PRO A 224 13.59 8.96 34.58
C PRO A 224 12.37 8.93 35.53
N ARG A 225 11.42 9.84 35.34
CA ARG A 225 10.18 9.89 36.13
C ARG A 225 9.21 8.80 35.69
N VAL A 226 9.18 8.52 34.39
CA VAL A 226 8.42 7.42 33.79
C VAL A 226 9.40 6.44 33.17
N LEU A 227 9.25 5.17 33.52
CA LEU A 227 9.98 4.05 32.93
C LEU A 227 9.09 2.81 33.05
N GLU A 228 8.40 2.48 31.97
CA GLU A 228 7.43 1.39 31.94
C GLU A 228 7.69 0.44 30.76
N ASN A 229 7.57 -0.85 31.00
CA ASN A 229 7.64 -1.86 29.95
C ASN A 229 6.30 -1.94 29.20
N VAL A 230 6.34 -1.71 27.88
CA VAL A 230 5.19 -1.79 26.99
C VAL A 230 5.35 -2.85 25.89
N THR A 231 6.35 -3.72 26.01
CA THR A 231 6.68 -4.78 25.04
C THR A 231 5.48 -5.69 24.79
N LEU A 232 5.20 -5.99 23.51
CA LEU A 232 4.12 -6.89 23.10
C LEU A 232 4.66 -8.32 22.96
N GLU A 233 4.06 -9.28 23.67
CA GLU A 233 4.51 -10.69 23.72
C GLU A 233 4.42 -11.44 22.37
N ASN A 234 3.59 -10.97 21.42
CA ASN A 234 3.23 -11.73 20.21
C ASN A 234 4.17 -11.58 18.99
N THR A 235 5.25 -10.79 19.06
CA THR A 235 6.13 -10.59 17.89
C THR A 235 7.08 -11.78 17.65
N GLY A 236 7.47 -12.50 18.71
CA GLY A 236 8.45 -13.59 18.63
C GLY A 236 7.97 -14.86 17.91
N ASP A 237 6.72 -15.27 18.09
CA ASP A 237 6.22 -16.55 17.55
C ASP A 237 6.03 -16.55 16.02
N ALA A 238 5.62 -15.40 15.47
CA ALA A 238 5.53 -15.20 14.03
C ALA A 238 6.92 -15.19 13.39
N ALA A 239 7.90 -14.52 14.02
CA ALA A 239 9.29 -14.51 13.57
C ALA A 239 9.90 -15.92 13.60
N LYS A 240 9.67 -16.71 14.66
CA LYS A 240 10.13 -18.10 14.76
C LYS A 240 9.57 -18.98 13.65
N SER A 241 8.26 -18.90 13.41
CA SER A 241 7.59 -19.67 12.35
C SER A 241 8.15 -19.29 10.97
N PHE A 242 8.44 -18.01 10.77
CA PHE A 242 9.04 -17.50 9.54
C PHE A 242 10.48 -17.98 9.35
N ILE A 243 11.34 -17.87 10.36
CA ILE A 243 12.73 -18.37 10.30
C ILE A 243 12.77 -19.87 10.07
N LYS A 244 11.90 -20.63 10.76
CA LYS A 244 11.76 -22.07 10.50
C LYS A 244 11.41 -22.33 9.03
N THR A 245 10.44 -21.58 8.50
CA THR A 245 10.06 -21.68 7.09
C THR A 245 11.23 -21.36 6.17
N LEU A 246 11.99 -20.29 6.44
CA LEU A 246 13.17 -19.92 5.65
C LEU A 246 14.28 -20.99 5.71
N SER A 247 14.52 -21.59 6.87
CA SER A 247 15.51 -22.65 7.03
C SER A 247 15.11 -23.93 6.28
N GLU A 248 13.83 -24.29 6.33
CA GLU A 248 13.29 -25.42 5.55
C GLU A 248 13.39 -25.14 4.04
N MET A 249 13.05 -23.91 3.62
CA MET A 249 13.20 -23.48 2.22
C MET A 249 14.66 -23.50 1.77
N LYS A 250 15.60 -23.03 2.60
CA LYS A 250 17.05 -23.11 2.30
C LYS A 250 17.49 -24.57 2.13
N THR A 251 17.08 -25.44 3.04
CA THR A 251 17.43 -26.87 2.99
C THR A 251 16.87 -27.52 1.73
N PHE A 252 15.64 -27.20 1.35
CA PHE A 252 15.04 -27.63 0.09
C PHE A 252 15.86 -27.13 -1.12
N LEU A 253 16.17 -25.83 -1.18
CA LEU A 253 16.92 -25.23 -2.27
C LEU A 253 18.35 -25.80 -2.40
N LEU A 254 19.04 -26.07 -1.29
CA LEU A 254 20.37 -26.69 -1.30
C LEU A 254 20.35 -28.12 -1.84
N ASN A 255 19.32 -28.89 -1.51
CA ASN A 255 19.14 -30.25 -2.04
C ASN A 255 18.69 -30.26 -3.50
N TYR A 256 18.03 -29.18 -3.95
CA TYR A 256 17.61 -28.99 -5.32
C TYR A 256 18.71 -28.39 -6.21
N ALA A 257 19.66 -27.64 -5.64
CA ALA A 257 20.77 -27.03 -6.37
C ALA A 257 21.72 -28.07 -6.97
N SER A 258 22.38 -27.73 -8.08
CA SER A 258 23.45 -28.55 -8.63
C SER A 258 24.65 -28.60 -7.68
N LYS A 259 25.15 -29.81 -7.41
CA LYS A 259 26.28 -30.01 -6.49
C LYS A 259 27.60 -29.75 -7.22
N VAL A 260 28.38 -28.79 -6.72
CA VAL A 260 29.73 -28.53 -7.21
C VAL A 260 30.74 -29.06 -6.21
N THR A 261 31.62 -29.95 -6.67
CA THR A 261 32.70 -30.55 -5.87
C THR A 261 34.04 -30.29 -6.54
N ILE A 262 35.02 -29.93 -5.73
CA ILE A 262 36.33 -29.46 -6.19
C ILE A 262 37.38 -30.24 -5.39
N PRO A 263 38.11 -31.18 -6.01
CA PRO A 263 39.21 -31.85 -5.35
C PRO A 263 40.29 -30.84 -4.98
N ILE A 264 40.76 -30.85 -3.73
CA ILE A 264 41.84 -29.95 -3.29
C ILE A 264 43.18 -30.52 -3.78
N THR A 265 43.38 -30.54 -5.10
CA THR A 265 44.59 -31.00 -5.79
C THR A 265 45.43 -29.85 -6.35
N GLY A 266 44.89 -28.62 -6.33
CA GLY A 266 45.51 -27.40 -6.86
C GLY A 266 46.55 -26.75 -5.93
N LEU A 267 47.39 -25.87 -6.53
CA LEU A 267 48.46 -25.13 -5.85
C LEU A 267 47.97 -23.91 -5.03
N GLU A 268 46.70 -23.50 -5.16
CA GLU A 268 46.16 -22.30 -4.51
C GLU A 268 45.19 -22.66 -3.37
N PRO A 269 45.33 -22.06 -2.17
CA PRO A 269 44.43 -22.35 -1.05
C PRO A 269 43.03 -21.75 -1.28
N LEU A 270 42.02 -22.61 -1.10
CA LEU A 270 40.61 -22.26 -1.12
C LEU A 270 40.10 -22.03 0.30
N HIS A 271 39.19 -21.07 0.46
CA HIS A 271 38.47 -20.79 1.70
C HIS A 271 36.98 -20.68 1.41
N VAL A 272 36.14 -20.94 2.41
CA VAL A 272 34.70 -20.66 2.35
C VAL A 272 34.48 -19.19 1.96
N GLY A 273 33.53 -18.94 1.06
CA GLY A 273 33.25 -17.63 0.45
C GLY A 273 34.17 -17.25 -0.73
N ASN A 274 35.14 -18.08 -1.10
CA ASN A 274 35.89 -17.86 -2.34
C ASN A 274 34.99 -18.10 -3.56
N LYS A 275 35.10 -17.21 -4.55
CA LYS A 275 34.38 -17.33 -5.82
C LYS A 275 35.28 -17.96 -6.88
N ILE A 276 34.70 -18.85 -7.66
CA ILE A 276 35.36 -19.64 -8.69
C ILE A 276 34.59 -19.42 -9.98
N VAL A 277 35.30 -19.12 -11.06
CA VAL A 277 34.73 -18.95 -12.39
C VAL A 277 35.02 -20.18 -13.25
N LEU A 278 33.99 -20.60 -13.97
CA LEU A 278 34.00 -21.70 -14.93
C LEU A 278 33.49 -21.19 -16.27
N GLN A 279 33.94 -21.83 -17.34
CA GLN A 279 33.43 -21.56 -18.69
C GLN A 279 31.96 -21.96 -18.76
N GLY A 280 31.08 -20.98 -18.95
CA GLY A 280 29.66 -21.20 -19.26
C GLY A 280 29.40 -21.23 -20.76
N SER A 281 28.29 -20.63 -21.19
CA SER A 281 27.89 -20.53 -22.61
C SER A 281 28.63 -19.44 -23.39
N ALA A 282 29.65 -18.81 -22.79
CA ALA A 282 30.47 -17.81 -23.46
C ALA A 282 31.31 -18.42 -24.60
N GLU A 283 31.43 -17.74 -25.74
CA GLU A 283 32.19 -18.20 -26.91
C GLU A 283 33.73 -18.11 -26.71
N GLU A 284 34.19 -17.18 -25.85
CA GLU A 284 35.61 -16.95 -25.60
C GLU A 284 36.10 -17.76 -24.38
N PRO A 285 37.25 -18.46 -24.47
CA PRO A 285 37.81 -19.20 -23.35
C PRO A 285 38.36 -18.26 -22.26
N LEU A 286 38.17 -18.63 -21.00
CA LEU A 286 38.70 -17.89 -19.85
C LEU A 286 40.24 -17.81 -19.88
N ASN A 287 40.80 -16.60 -20.02
CA ASN A 287 42.23 -16.35 -19.81
C ASN A 287 42.49 -15.56 -18.53
N LEU A 288 43.69 -15.73 -17.99
CA LEU A 288 44.10 -15.08 -16.74
C LEU A 288 44.13 -13.56 -16.90
N GLY A 289 43.39 -12.87 -16.04
CA GLY A 289 43.26 -11.41 -16.04
C GLY A 289 42.04 -10.88 -16.80
N ASP A 290 41.31 -11.72 -17.53
CA ASP A 290 40.10 -11.30 -18.25
C ASP A 290 38.95 -10.95 -17.28
N PRO A 291 38.04 -10.04 -17.65
CA PRO A 291 36.85 -9.75 -16.85
C PRO A 291 35.89 -10.94 -16.86
N VAL A 292 35.29 -11.24 -15.71
CA VAL A 292 34.25 -12.27 -15.62
C VAL A 292 32.96 -11.74 -16.25
N GLY A 293 32.53 -12.33 -17.37
CA GLY A 293 31.29 -11.98 -18.07
C GLY A 293 30.04 -12.64 -17.48
N ALA A 294 28.86 -12.16 -17.90
CA ALA A 294 27.56 -12.66 -17.44
C ALA A 294 27.26 -14.11 -17.86
N HIS A 295 27.83 -14.56 -18.98
CA HIS A 295 27.66 -15.92 -19.51
C HIS A 295 28.65 -16.94 -18.92
N ASN A 296 29.44 -16.53 -17.93
CA ASN A 296 30.30 -17.43 -17.18
C ASN A 296 29.58 -17.96 -15.95
N ILE A 297 29.93 -19.18 -15.56
CA ILE A 297 29.38 -19.80 -14.36
C ILE A 297 30.25 -19.39 -13.18
N ILE A 298 29.64 -18.86 -12.12
CA ILE A 298 30.33 -18.51 -10.89
C ILE A 298 29.84 -19.42 -9.77
N VAL A 299 30.78 -20.09 -9.12
CA VAL A 299 30.56 -20.96 -7.97
C VAL A 299 31.13 -20.29 -6.73
N GLU A 300 30.34 -20.24 -5.67
CA GLU A 300 30.78 -19.81 -4.35
C GLU A 300 31.02 -21.03 -3.45
N ILE A 301 32.18 -21.09 -2.80
CA ILE A 301 32.53 -22.21 -1.91
C ILE A 301 31.78 -22.06 -0.60
N THR A 302 31.01 -23.08 -0.23
CA THR A 302 30.19 -23.10 0.98
C THR A 302 30.79 -23.97 2.09
N ASP A 303 31.53 -25.03 1.74
CA ASP A 303 32.14 -25.95 2.70
C ASP A 303 33.47 -26.53 2.20
N ILE A 304 34.36 -26.89 3.11
CA ILE A 304 35.65 -27.53 2.80
C ILE A 304 35.90 -28.65 3.81
N GLY A 305 35.93 -29.89 3.34
CA GLY A 305 36.07 -31.06 4.20
C GLY A 305 36.50 -32.30 3.42
N GLY A 306 37.17 -33.25 4.09
CA GLY A 306 37.49 -34.55 3.50
C GLY A 306 38.46 -34.55 2.31
N GLY A 307 39.17 -33.45 2.04
CA GLY A 307 40.05 -33.30 0.87
C GLY A 307 39.38 -32.71 -0.36
N GLU A 308 38.12 -32.28 -0.24
CA GLU A 308 37.33 -31.64 -1.31
C GLU A 308 36.69 -30.34 -0.80
N ALA A 309 36.40 -29.42 -1.70
CA ALA A 309 35.61 -28.21 -1.45
C ALA A 309 34.26 -28.32 -2.17
N SER A 310 33.19 -27.92 -1.49
CA SER A 310 31.83 -27.91 -2.00
C SER A 310 31.36 -26.48 -2.24
N GLY A 311 30.57 -26.27 -3.29
CA GLY A 311 30.06 -24.94 -3.62
C GLY A 311 28.71 -24.95 -4.31
N VAL A 312 28.12 -23.75 -4.40
CA VAL A 312 26.83 -23.48 -5.04
C VAL A 312 27.04 -22.50 -6.19
N ILE A 313 26.33 -22.72 -7.30
CA ILE A 313 26.34 -21.80 -8.45
C ILE A 313 25.52 -20.55 -8.08
N ILE A 314 26.14 -19.37 -8.18
CA ILE A 314 25.49 -18.08 -7.89
C ILE A 314 25.24 -17.24 -9.14
N GLN A 315 25.80 -17.66 -10.28
CA GLN A 315 25.62 -17.02 -11.59
C GLN A 315 25.81 -18.06 -12.69
N GLY A 316 24.99 -17.99 -13.75
CA GLY A 316 25.01 -18.94 -14.86
C GLY A 316 24.17 -20.17 -14.59
N ASP A 317 23.93 -20.94 -15.65
CA ASP A 317 23.03 -22.10 -15.65
C ASP A 317 23.70 -23.29 -16.33
N ILE A 318 23.39 -24.49 -15.86
CA ILE A 318 23.89 -25.76 -16.40
C ILE A 318 22.75 -26.67 -16.90
N SER A 319 21.53 -26.13 -17.01
CA SER A 319 20.33 -26.86 -17.45
C SER A 319 20.43 -27.49 -18.85
N ASP A 320 21.34 -27.00 -19.69
CA ASP A 320 21.53 -27.45 -21.08
C ASP A 320 22.49 -28.66 -21.25
N VAL A 321 23.10 -29.16 -20.17
CA VAL A 321 24.24 -30.12 -20.26
C VAL A 321 24.06 -31.34 -19.36
N THR A 322 24.69 -32.44 -19.79
CA THR A 322 24.71 -33.80 -19.20
C THR A 322 24.65 -33.88 -17.66
N PRO A 323 24.14 -35.00 -17.09
CA PRO A 323 23.95 -35.18 -15.64
C PRO A 323 25.21 -34.96 -14.79
N THR A 324 26.40 -35.13 -15.39
CA THR A 324 27.69 -34.82 -14.80
C THR A 324 28.55 -34.02 -15.78
N MET A 325 29.25 -33.00 -15.29
CA MET A 325 30.10 -32.12 -16.09
C MET A 325 31.40 -31.82 -15.35
N VAL A 326 32.54 -31.96 -16.05
CA VAL A 326 33.87 -31.63 -15.52
C VAL A 326 34.44 -30.44 -16.28
N ARG A 327 34.87 -29.40 -15.56
CA ARG A 327 35.44 -28.16 -16.12
C ARG A 327 36.64 -27.70 -15.31
N THR A 328 37.56 -26.97 -15.96
CA THR A 328 38.66 -26.33 -15.23
C THR A 328 38.19 -25.05 -14.56
N GLY A 329 38.39 -24.95 -13.25
CA GLY A 329 38.07 -23.78 -12.45
C GLY A 329 39.22 -22.79 -12.32
N TYR A 330 38.86 -21.51 -12.24
CA TYR A 330 39.78 -20.41 -11.94
C TYR A 330 39.24 -19.62 -10.76
N LYS A 331 40.11 -19.18 -9.84
CA LYS A 331 39.68 -18.34 -8.72
C LYS A 331 39.35 -16.93 -9.21
N VAL A 332 38.28 -16.32 -8.71
CA VAL A 332 37.96 -14.92 -9.00
C VAL A 332 38.75 -14.00 -8.06
N THR A 333 39.40 -13.00 -8.63
CA THR A 333 40.13 -11.95 -7.88
C THR A 333 39.18 -10.84 -7.45
N GLY A 334 39.56 -10.03 -6.43
CA GLY A 334 38.72 -8.97 -5.87
C GLY A 334 38.21 -7.92 -6.88
N ASP A 335 38.88 -7.78 -8.03
CA ASP A 335 38.50 -6.89 -9.14
C ASP A 335 37.54 -7.55 -10.16
N ASN A 336 36.90 -8.67 -9.79
CA ASN A 336 36.01 -9.47 -10.66
C ASN A 336 36.69 -9.96 -11.96
N ARG A 337 37.94 -10.43 -11.83
CA ARG A 337 38.75 -10.96 -12.93
C ARG A 337 39.18 -12.40 -12.69
N VAL A 338 39.38 -13.13 -13.78
CA VAL A 338 39.87 -14.52 -13.79
C VAL A 338 41.28 -14.59 -13.21
N GLY A 339 41.44 -15.32 -12.11
CA GLY A 339 42.69 -15.56 -11.41
C GLY A 339 43.37 -16.87 -11.84
N ARG A 340 44.15 -17.47 -10.93
CA ARG A 340 44.88 -18.72 -11.24
C ARG A 340 43.93 -19.92 -11.27
N SER A 341 44.34 -20.94 -12.01
CA SER A 341 43.60 -22.20 -12.10
C SER A 341 43.71 -22.97 -10.79
N ILE A 342 42.56 -23.49 -10.34
CA ILE A 342 42.42 -24.24 -9.08
C ILE A 342 42.29 -25.75 -9.31
N GLY A 343 42.17 -26.20 -10.57
CA GLY A 343 42.02 -27.61 -10.95
C GLY A 343 40.70 -27.93 -11.64
N GLU A 344 40.35 -29.22 -11.70
CA GLU A 344 39.09 -29.71 -12.22
C GLU A 344 37.96 -29.51 -11.20
N VAL A 345 36.79 -29.10 -11.68
CA VAL A 345 35.57 -28.86 -10.93
C VAL A 345 34.51 -29.79 -11.48
N ASN A 346 33.97 -30.63 -10.61
CA ASN A 346 32.95 -31.62 -10.90
C ASN A 346 31.60 -31.05 -10.52
N ILE A 347 30.69 -30.97 -11.50
CA ILE A 347 29.34 -30.48 -11.32
C ILE A 347 28.37 -31.63 -11.60
N THR A 348 27.45 -31.87 -10.67
CA THR A 348 26.41 -32.90 -10.78
C THR A 348 25.04 -32.25 -10.68
N ASN A 349 24.18 -32.49 -11.67
CA ASN A 349 22.81 -31.99 -11.69
C ASN A 349 21.84 -33.05 -11.20
N GLU A 350 21.55 -33.03 -9.89
CA GLU A 350 20.64 -33.98 -9.23
C GLU A 350 19.19 -33.85 -9.74
N ARG A 351 18.78 -32.65 -10.18
CA ARG A 351 17.44 -32.40 -10.72
C ARG A 351 17.23 -33.11 -12.03
N TYR A 352 18.22 -33.06 -12.91
CA TYR A 352 18.18 -33.77 -14.18
C TYR A 352 18.08 -35.28 -13.95
N GLN A 353 18.84 -35.84 -13.00
CA GLN A 353 18.75 -37.26 -12.64
C GLN A 353 17.36 -37.62 -12.11
N LEU A 354 16.75 -36.76 -11.28
CA LEU A 354 15.41 -36.97 -10.75
C LEU A 354 14.35 -36.95 -11.86
N ILE A 355 14.37 -35.94 -12.73
CA ILE A 355 13.43 -35.81 -13.85
C ILE A 355 13.57 -36.99 -14.81
N GLN A 356 14.81 -37.36 -15.14
CA GLN A 356 15.09 -38.52 -15.99
C GLN A 356 14.56 -39.81 -15.36
N THR A 357 14.79 -40.03 -14.06
CA THR A 357 14.31 -41.22 -13.35
C THR A 357 12.78 -41.27 -13.33
N ILE A 358 12.12 -40.12 -13.15
CA ILE A 358 10.65 -40.01 -13.21
C ILE A 358 10.15 -40.34 -14.63
N ASP A 359 10.80 -39.82 -15.67
CA ASP A 359 10.44 -40.09 -17.07
C ASP A 359 10.61 -41.57 -17.43
N GLU A 360 11.74 -42.17 -17.05
CA GLU A 360 11.97 -43.61 -17.22
C GLU A 360 10.94 -44.44 -16.46
N SER A 361 10.57 -44.03 -15.25
CA SER A 361 9.53 -44.71 -14.47
C SER A 361 8.15 -44.63 -15.11
N MET A 362 7.79 -43.49 -15.72
CA MET A 362 6.52 -43.35 -16.45
C MET A 362 6.51 -44.25 -17.69
N VAL A 363 7.60 -44.30 -18.46
CA VAL A 363 7.71 -45.19 -19.62
C VAL A 363 7.56 -46.66 -19.21
N LEU A 364 8.20 -47.08 -18.12
CA LEU A 364 8.07 -48.45 -17.62
C LEU A 364 6.65 -48.79 -17.16
N LEU A 365 5.92 -47.82 -16.60
CA LEU A 365 4.52 -47.99 -16.20
C LEU A 365 3.59 -48.09 -17.43
N ASP A 366 3.80 -47.26 -18.46
CA ASP A 366 3.09 -47.36 -19.74
C ASP A 366 3.33 -48.73 -20.40
N GLU A 367 4.58 -49.21 -20.41
CA GLU A 367 4.94 -50.54 -20.92
C GLU A 367 4.28 -51.66 -20.11
N LEU A 368 4.22 -51.53 -18.78
CA LEU A 368 3.56 -52.49 -17.90
C LEU A 368 2.05 -52.58 -18.17
N GLU A 369 1.38 -51.45 -18.38
CA GLU A 369 -0.04 -51.41 -18.72
C GLU A 369 -0.32 -52.10 -20.07
N ALA A 370 0.48 -51.77 -21.09
CA ALA A 370 0.38 -52.39 -22.42
C ALA A 370 0.61 -53.91 -22.35
N LEU A 371 1.60 -54.36 -21.56
CA LEU A 371 1.86 -55.78 -21.33
C LEU A 371 0.70 -56.46 -20.59
N ALA A 372 0.13 -55.84 -19.55
CA ALA A 372 -1.00 -56.39 -18.81
C ALA A 372 -2.25 -56.53 -19.69
N SER A 373 -2.52 -55.54 -20.55
CA SER A 373 -3.60 -55.57 -21.54
C SER A 373 -3.42 -56.70 -22.55
N SER A 374 -2.23 -56.80 -23.15
CA SER A 374 -1.89 -57.85 -24.12
C SER A 374 -1.93 -59.26 -23.51
N ALA A 375 -1.47 -59.40 -22.26
CA ALA A 375 -1.53 -60.67 -21.53
C ALA A 375 -2.98 -61.10 -21.26
N ASN A 376 -3.87 -60.16 -20.91
CA ASN A 376 -5.29 -60.46 -20.70
C ASN A 376 -5.98 -60.91 -22.00
N GLU A 377 -5.70 -60.26 -23.12
CA GLU A 377 -6.20 -60.66 -24.44
C GLU A 377 -5.71 -62.08 -24.80
N THR A 378 -4.43 -62.37 -24.54
CA THR A 378 -3.84 -63.69 -24.77
C THR A 378 -4.51 -64.78 -23.92
N VAL A 379 -4.80 -64.49 -22.64
CA VAL A 379 -5.52 -65.39 -21.74
C VAL A 379 -6.96 -65.61 -22.22
N ALA A 380 -7.67 -64.56 -22.64
CA ALA A 380 -9.03 -64.68 -23.17
C ALA A 380 -9.08 -65.56 -24.44
N ASN A 381 -8.13 -65.36 -25.36
CA ASN A 381 -8.00 -66.17 -26.58
C ASN A 381 -7.68 -67.63 -26.27
N ALA A 382 -6.84 -67.88 -25.27
CA ALA A 382 -6.53 -69.23 -24.81
C ALA A 382 -7.73 -69.91 -24.16
N GLU A 383 -8.55 -69.19 -23.38
CA GLU A 383 -9.79 -69.73 -22.81
C GLU A 383 -10.82 -70.07 -23.91
N GLU A 384 -10.97 -69.24 -24.93
CA GLU A 384 -11.82 -69.51 -26.10
C GLU A 384 -11.36 -70.75 -26.87
N THR A 385 -10.04 -70.89 -27.04
CA THR A 385 -9.43 -72.07 -27.66
C THR A 385 -9.74 -73.32 -26.84
N LEU A 386 -9.58 -73.28 -25.51
CA LEU A 386 -9.91 -74.40 -24.62
C LEU A 386 -11.40 -74.77 -24.69
N ARG A 387 -12.32 -73.79 -24.71
CA ARG A 387 -13.77 -74.03 -24.88
C ARG A 387 -14.08 -74.71 -26.22
N THR A 388 -13.40 -74.28 -27.29
CA THR A 388 -13.54 -74.90 -28.62
C THR A 388 -13.06 -76.35 -28.61
N PHE A 389 -11.93 -76.64 -27.95
CA PHE A 389 -11.45 -78.00 -27.75
C PHE A 389 -12.43 -78.87 -26.95
N GLU A 390 -13.05 -78.34 -25.89
CA GLU A 390 -14.07 -79.07 -25.12
C GLU A 390 -15.30 -79.39 -25.96
N GLN A 391 -15.80 -78.44 -26.75
CA GLN A 391 -16.91 -78.70 -27.66
C GLN A 391 -16.56 -79.78 -28.68
N ALA A 392 -15.34 -79.79 -29.21
CA ALA A 392 -14.87 -80.84 -30.11
C ALA A 392 -14.79 -82.21 -29.41
N LEU A 393 -14.32 -82.27 -28.15
CA LEU A 393 -14.29 -83.50 -27.36
C LEU A 393 -15.69 -84.05 -27.08
N ILE A 394 -16.66 -83.20 -26.72
CA ILE A 394 -18.05 -83.59 -26.51
C ILE A 394 -18.65 -84.15 -27.81
N GLN A 395 -18.35 -83.51 -28.95
CA GLN A 395 -18.78 -84.00 -30.27
C GLN A 395 -18.14 -85.35 -30.62
N LEU A 396 -16.86 -85.56 -30.28
CA LEU A 396 -16.17 -86.85 -30.45
C LEU A 396 -16.76 -87.94 -29.54
N GLU A 397 -17.12 -87.62 -28.30
CA GLU A 397 -17.79 -88.55 -27.39
C GLU A 397 -19.19 -88.92 -27.88
N GLN A 398 -19.95 -87.94 -28.39
CA GLN A 398 -21.22 -88.19 -29.08
C GLN A 398 -21.04 -89.08 -30.32
N LEU A 399 -19.99 -88.85 -31.10
CA LEU A 399 -19.67 -89.65 -32.27
C LEU A 399 -19.26 -91.08 -31.87
N GLN A 400 -18.51 -91.26 -30.79
CA GLN A 400 -18.22 -92.58 -30.20
C GLN A 400 -19.49 -93.27 -29.69
N GLN A 401 -20.40 -92.56 -29.02
CA GLN A 401 -21.70 -93.11 -28.60
C GLN A 401 -22.55 -93.50 -29.80
N GLN A 402 -22.58 -92.70 -30.86
CA GLN A 402 -23.27 -93.03 -32.11
C GLN A 402 -22.65 -94.24 -32.80
N ILE A 403 -21.32 -94.39 -32.81
CA ILE A 403 -20.63 -95.59 -33.29
C ILE A 403 -20.99 -96.80 -32.42
N ARG A 404 -21.04 -96.67 -31.09
CA ARG A 404 -21.47 -97.76 -30.20
C ARG A 404 -22.94 -98.14 -30.42
N GLN A 405 -23.82 -97.17 -30.66
CA GLN A 405 -25.21 -97.41 -31.01
C GLN A 405 -25.36 -98.08 -32.38
N LEU A 406 -24.60 -97.63 -33.39
CA LEU A 406 -24.48 -98.31 -34.68
C LEU A 406 -23.98 -99.74 -34.52
N ASN A 407 -22.97 -99.97 -33.69
CA ASN A 407 -22.42 -101.30 -33.42
C ASN A 407 -23.42 -102.20 -32.66
N SER A 408 -24.24 -101.62 -31.76
CA SER A 408 -25.33 -102.34 -31.09
C SER A 408 -26.53 -102.63 -32.01
N GLY A 409 -26.81 -101.74 -32.98
CA GLY A 409 -27.82 -101.96 -34.02
C GLY A 409 -27.40 -103.00 -35.05
N ILE A 410 -26.09 -103.15 -35.28
CA ILE A 410 -25.52 -104.20 -36.15
C ILE A 410 -25.54 -105.58 -35.46
N ALA A 411 -25.61 -105.65 -34.13
CA ALA A 411 -25.72 -106.90 -33.38
C ALA A 411 -27.13 -107.52 -33.37
N GLY A 412 -28.12 -106.86 -33.97
CA GLY A 412 -29.49 -107.39 -34.15
C GLY A 412 -29.91 -107.36 -35.61
N ASN A 413 -29.73 -108.48 -36.31
CA ASN A 413 -30.25 -108.84 -37.65
C ASN A 413 -31.23 -107.84 -38.31
N GLU A 414 -30.74 -107.06 -39.28
CA GLU A 414 -31.09 -107.20 -40.70
C GLU A 414 -30.28 -106.20 -41.57
N SER A 415 -29.94 -106.66 -42.77
CA SER A 415 -28.94 -106.14 -43.72
C SER A 415 -29.19 -104.72 -44.25
N VAL A 416 -28.21 -103.82 -44.04
CA VAL A 416 -28.03 -102.57 -44.81
C VAL A 416 -26.52 -102.34 -45.08
N PRO A 417 -26.07 -101.84 -46.25
CA PRO A 417 -24.66 -101.89 -46.66
C PRO A 417 -23.77 -100.91 -45.88
N GLY A 418 -22.92 -101.44 -44.99
CA GLY A 418 -21.97 -100.68 -44.17
C GLY A 418 -20.80 -100.03 -44.93
N SER A 419 -20.68 -100.17 -46.25
CA SER A 419 -19.55 -99.62 -47.01
C SER A 419 -19.73 -98.18 -47.49
N LEU A 420 -20.97 -97.66 -47.53
CA LEU A 420 -21.26 -96.32 -48.06
C LEU A 420 -21.24 -95.23 -46.97
N VAL A 421 -21.45 -95.61 -45.71
CA VAL A 421 -21.41 -94.69 -44.56
C VAL A 421 -19.97 -94.46 -44.09
N ILE A 422 -19.11 -95.49 -44.15
CA ILE A 422 -17.70 -95.39 -43.78
C ILE A 422 -16.93 -94.48 -44.74
N SER A 423 -17.21 -94.53 -46.04
CA SER A 423 -16.56 -93.64 -47.01
C SER A 423 -16.98 -92.17 -46.86
N LEU A 424 -18.27 -91.90 -46.57
CA LEU A 424 -18.77 -90.54 -46.31
C LEU A 424 -18.28 -89.98 -44.96
N LEU A 425 -18.08 -90.83 -43.95
CA LEU A 425 -17.47 -90.42 -42.68
C LEU A 425 -15.97 -90.13 -42.87
N MET A 426 -15.26 -90.96 -43.63
CA MET A 426 -13.83 -90.78 -43.87
C MET A 426 -13.56 -89.53 -44.70
N ASP A 427 -14.38 -89.23 -45.71
CA ASP A 427 -14.25 -88.02 -46.53
C ASP A 427 -14.52 -86.73 -45.74
N LYS A 428 -15.47 -86.76 -44.77
CA LYS A 428 -15.72 -85.64 -43.85
C LYS A 428 -14.66 -85.49 -42.76
N LEU A 429 -14.16 -86.59 -42.19
CA LEU A 429 -13.06 -86.57 -41.21
C LEU A 429 -11.76 -86.07 -41.84
N PHE A 430 -11.44 -86.50 -43.06
CA PHE A 430 -10.25 -86.05 -43.77
C PHE A 430 -10.34 -84.57 -44.15
N ARG A 431 -11.52 -84.07 -44.55
CA ARG A 431 -11.74 -82.62 -44.76
C ARG A 431 -11.70 -81.79 -43.48
N SER A 432 -12.08 -82.36 -42.35
CA SER A 432 -12.04 -81.68 -41.04
C SER A 432 -10.64 -81.63 -40.43
N LEU A 433 -9.76 -82.57 -40.77
CA LEU A 433 -8.42 -82.70 -40.19
C LEU A 433 -7.32 -82.03 -41.04
N THR A 434 -7.57 -81.72 -42.31
CA THR A 434 -6.55 -81.19 -43.24
C THR A 434 -6.46 -79.65 -43.25
N GLY A 435 -7.13 -78.98 -42.32
CA GLY A 435 -7.16 -77.53 -42.22
C GLY A 435 -6.06 -76.90 -41.34
N THR A 436 -4.82 -77.41 -41.35
CA THR A 436 -3.54 -76.68 -41.13
C THR A 436 -2.40 -77.68 -40.95
N GLU A 437 -1.29 -77.47 -41.65
CA GLU A 437 -0.09 -78.32 -41.65
C GLU A 437 0.62 -78.30 -40.29
N GLY A 438 0.79 -79.49 -39.70
CA GLY A 438 1.66 -79.75 -38.55
C GLY A 438 1.56 -81.21 -38.14
N GLU A 439 2.67 -81.96 -38.19
CA GLU A 439 2.77 -83.33 -37.68
C GLU A 439 2.33 -83.36 -36.21
N THR A 440 1.13 -83.87 -35.96
CA THR A 440 0.57 -83.99 -34.61
C THR A 440 0.67 -85.44 -34.17
N ASP A 441 1.56 -85.68 -33.21
CA ASP A 441 1.71 -86.94 -32.51
C ASP A 441 0.46 -87.21 -31.66
N LEU A 442 -0.45 -88.04 -32.18
CA LEU A 442 -1.73 -88.41 -31.56
C LEU A 442 -1.58 -89.02 -30.15
N THR A 443 -0.38 -89.44 -29.75
CA THR A 443 -0.12 -89.97 -28.39
C THR A 443 0.01 -88.88 -27.33
N SER A 444 0.34 -87.64 -27.72
CA SER A 444 0.39 -86.49 -26.80
C SER A 444 -1.00 -85.92 -26.45
N LEU A 445 -2.02 -86.23 -27.26
CA LEU A 445 -3.41 -85.83 -27.05
C LEU A 445 -4.16 -86.68 -26.01
N GLN A 446 -3.62 -87.83 -25.63
CA GLN A 446 -4.28 -88.76 -24.70
C GLN A 446 -3.99 -88.45 -23.22
N ASN A 447 -2.99 -87.61 -22.93
CA ASN A 447 -2.53 -87.27 -21.59
C ASN A 447 -2.57 -85.75 -21.28
N LEU A 448 -3.25 -84.95 -22.11
CA LEU A 448 -3.44 -83.52 -21.83
C LEU A 448 -4.52 -83.34 -20.76
N ASP A 449 -4.09 -82.96 -19.55
CA ASP A 449 -4.98 -82.61 -18.45
C ASP A 449 -5.56 -81.21 -18.66
N ILE A 450 -6.70 -81.15 -19.34
CA ILE A 450 -7.44 -79.91 -19.63
C ILE A 450 -7.89 -79.23 -18.33
N GLN A 451 -8.14 -79.99 -17.26
CA GLN A 451 -8.54 -79.44 -15.98
C GLN A 451 -7.38 -78.69 -15.32
N ALA A 452 -6.17 -79.28 -15.31
CA ALA A 452 -4.97 -78.61 -14.82
C ALA A 452 -4.61 -77.35 -15.64
N MET A 453 -4.77 -77.39 -16.97
CA MET A 453 -4.56 -76.21 -17.81
C MET A 453 -5.58 -75.11 -17.52
N LYS A 454 -6.85 -75.44 -17.30
CA LYS A 454 -7.87 -74.47 -16.88
C LYS A 454 -7.54 -73.83 -15.53
N GLU A 455 -7.11 -74.62 -14.56
CA GLU A 455 -6.71 -74.11 -13.24
C GLU A 455 -5.50 -73.18 -13.34
N SER A 456 -4.48 -73.56 -14.12
CA SER A 456 -3.31 -72.70 -14.37
C SER A 456 -3.68 -71.43 -15.12
N LEU A 457 -4.56 -71.50 -16.12
CA LEU A 457 -4.99 -70.34 -16.90
C LEU A 457 -5.86 -69.41 -16.06
N ALA A 458 -6.68 -69.96 -15.16
CA ALA A 458 -7.46 -69.20 -14.19
C ALA A 458 -6.57 -68.51 -13.14
N ASP A 459 -5.50 -69.16 -12.66
CA ASP A 459 -4.54 -68.52 -11.75
C ASP A 459 -3.78 -67.38 -12.44
N VAL A 460 -3.35 -67.58 -13.69
CA VAL A 460 -2.71 -66.54 -14.51
C VAL A 460 -3.66 -65.38 -14.81
N ALA A 461 -4.91 -65.67 -15.18
CA ALA A 461 -5.97 -64.67 -15.37
C ALA A 461 -6.23 -63.88 -14.09
N ALA A 462 -6.29 -64.54 -12.94
CA ALA A 462 -6.50 -63.90 -11.65
C ALA A 462 -5.33 -62.96 -11.28
N ARG A 463 -4.09 -63.36 -11.55
CA ARG A 463 -2.90 -62.52 -11.32
C ARG A 463 -2.84 -61.32 -12.27
N ILE A 464 -3.18 -61.49 -13.55
CA ILE A 464 -3.23 -60.38 -14.52
C ILE A 464 -4.36 -59.41 -14.16
N ASN A 465 -5.53 -59.91 -13.76
CA ASN A 465 -6.63 -59.09 -13.27
C ASN A 465 -6.27 -58.34 -11.99
N ALA A 466 -5.46 -58.94 -11.10
CA ALA A 466 -4.96 -58.25 -9.92
C ALA A 466 -4.03 -57.06 -10.29
N VAL A 467 -3.23 -57.18 -11.35
CA VAL A 467 -2.40 -56.07 -11.85
C VAL A 467 -3.25 -55.00 -12.54
N GLN A 468 -4.28 -55.38 -13.32
CA GLN A 468 -5.23 -54.42 -13.91
C GLN A 468 -6.15 -53.73 -12.88
N SER A 469 -6.33 -54.34 -11.70
CA SER A 469 -7.08 -53.71 -10.62
C SER A 469 -6.34 -52.53 -9.98
N VAL A 470 -5.04 -52.40 -10.24
CA VAL A 470 -4.26 -51.22 -9.92
C VAL A 470 -4.47 -50.20 -11.03
N ASP A 471 -4.95 -49.01 -10.67
CA ASP A 471 -5.15 -47.89 -11.59
C ASP A 471 -3.79 -47.27 -11.97
N ILE A 472 -3.09 -47.91 -12.92
CA ILE A 472 -1.76 -47.48 -13.40
C ILE A 472 -1.88 -46.08 -14.04
N GLU A 473 -2.98 -45.79 -14.72
CA GLU A 473 -3.25 -44.47 -15.31
C GLU A 473 -3.28 -43.38 -14.23
N ALA A 474 -4.00 -43.61 -13.11
CA ALA A 474 -3.98 -42.69 -11.98
C ALA A 474 -2.59 -42.55 -11.34
N VAL A 475 -1.81 -43.63 -11.25
CA VAL A 475 -0.42 -43.57 -10.73
C VAL A 475 0.46 -42.72 -11.65
N ILE A 476 0.37 -42.91 -12.96
CA ILE A 476 1.08 -42.11 -13.96
C ILE A 476 0.67 -40.63 -13.86
N GLU A 477 -0.62 -40.34 -13.71
CA GLU A 477 -1.11 -38.96 -13.57
C GLU A 477 -0.62 -38.30 -12.27
N GLN A 478 -0.57 -39.04 -11.16
CA GLN A 478 0.02 -38.52 -9.92
C GLN A 478 1.53 -38.27 -10.05
N ILE A 479 2.27 -39.18 -10.68
CA ILE A 479 3.71 -39.01 -10.92
C ILE A 479 3.96 -37.82 -11.86
N ARG A 480 3.14 -37.64 -12.90
CA ARG A 480 3.18 -36.48 -13.79
C ARG A 480 2.89 -35.19 -13.04
N LYS A 481 1.89 -35.17 -12.16
CA LYS A 481 1.59 -34.02 -11.31
C LYS A 481 2.75 -33.66 -10.37
N VAL A 482 3.44 -34.66 -9.83
CA VAL A 482 4.66 -34.45 -9.03
C VAL A 482 5.74 -33.81 -9.90
N LYS A 483 5.99 -34.33 -11.11
CA LYS A 483 6.93 -33.75 -12.08
C LYS A 483 6.58 -32.30 -12.42
N ASP A 484 5.33 -32.02 -12.76
CA ASP A 484 4.84 -30.68 -13.15
C ASP A 484 4.85 -29.69 -11.97
N SER A 485 4.84 -30.20 -10.73
CA SER A 485 4.96 -29.38 -9.52
C SER A 485 6.41 -29.08 -9.11
N LEU A 486 7.40 -29.68 -9.77
CA LEU A 486 8.81 -29.39 -9.51
C LEU A 486 9.11 -27.94 -9.96
N PRO A 487 9.75 -27.12 -9.11
CA PRO A 487 10.08 -25.73 -9.47
C PRO A 487 11.03 -25.67 -10.67
N ASP A 488 10.64 -24.95 -11.73
CA ASP A 488 11.51 -24.63 -12.85
C ASP A 488 12.38 -23.40 -12.51
N LEU A 489 13.37 -23.61 -11.64
CA LEU A 489 14.32 -22.57 -11.20
C LEU A 489 15.66 -22.78 -11.89
N ARG A 490 16.36 -21.72 -12.28
CA ARG A 490 17.75 -21.83 -12.76
C ARG A 490 18.73 -21.95 -11.60
N ASP A 491 19.91 -22.52 -11.84
CA ASP A 491 20.94 -22.64 -10.79
C ASP A 491 21.31 -21.25 -10.19
N GLU A 492 21.38 -20.22 -11.02
CA GLU A 492 21.60 -18.84 -10.55
C GLU A 492 20.48 -18.30 -9.65
N GLU A 493 19.22 -18.61 -9.94
CA GLU A 493 18.07 -18.16 -9.16
C GLU A 493 18.04 -18.85 -7.79
N ILE A 494 18.42 -20.13 -7.76
CA ILE A 494 18.58 -20.90 -6.53
C ILE A 494 19.70 -20.31 -5.69
N GLY A 495 20.87 -20.07 -6.27
CA GLY A 495 22.01 -19.46 -5.57
C GLY A 495 21.71 -18.06 -5.03
N GLN A 496 21.05 -17.21 -5.82
CA GLN A 496 20.60 -15.89 -5.38
C GLN A 496 19.56 -15.97 -4.27
N SER A 497 18.62 -16.91 -4.36
CA SER A 497 17.60 -17.12 -3.33
C SER A 497 18.22 -17.61 -2.02
N ILE A 498 19.21 -18.51 -2.07
CA ILE A 498 19.96 -18.95 -0.88
C ILE A 498 20.70 -17.77 -0.25
N ASN A 499 21.37 -16.94 -1.04
CA ASN A 499 22.05 -15.74 -0.53
C ASN A 499 21.08 -14.74 0.10
N LEU A 500 19.88 -14.58 -0.48
CA LEU A 500 18.83 -13.74 0.08
C LEU A 500 18.29 -14.31 1.39
N ILE A 501 18.06 -15.63 1.45
CA ILE A 501 17.64 -16.30 2.69
C ILE A 501 18.73 -16.16 3.76
N ASP A 502 20.00 -16.27 3.40
CA ASP A 502 21.12 -16.11 4.32
C ASP A 502 21.25 -14.69 4.84
N SER A 503 20.99 -13.65 4.02
CA SER A 503 20.94 -12.27 4.51
C SER A 503 19.74 -12.03 5.44
N TYR A 504 18.59 -12.65 5.16
CA TYR A 504 17.41 -12.61 6.04
C TYR A 504 17.66 -13.33 7.37
N ILE A 505 18.31 -14.50 7.37
CA ILE A 505 18.65 -15.26 8.57
C ILE A 505 19.76 -14.54 9.37
N ALA A 506 20.73 -13.92 8.70
CA ALA A 506 21.83 -13.18 9.32
C ALA A 506 21.43 -11.82 9.92
N GLY A 507 20.16 -11.42 9.80
CA GLY A 507 19.63 -10.24 10.50
C GLY A 507 19.79 -8.91 9.77
N GLU A 508 20.07 -8.91 8.46
CA GLU A 508 20.20 -7.66 7.70
C GLU A 508 18.84 -6.99 7.40
N VAL A 509 17.70 -7.70 7.56
CA VAL A 509 16.41 -7.23 7.04
C VAL A 509 15.16 -7.53 7.89
N ILE A 510 15.25 -8.32 8.98
CA ILE A 510 14.08 -8.72 9.80
C ILE A 510 14.32 -8.40 11.28
N PRO A 511 13.32 -7.84 12.00
CA PRO A 511 13.44 -7.58 13.44
C PRO A 511 13.46 -8.91 14.23
N GLY A 512 14.50 -9.10 15.06
CA GLY A 512 14.51 -10.12 16.11
C GLY A 512 13.60 -9.72 17.28
N ASP A 513 13.82 -10.33 18.46
CA ASP A 513 13.12 -9.91 19.67
C ASP A 513 13.36 -8.41 19.93
N GLN A 514 12.34 -7.73 20.42
CA GLN A 514 12.37 -6.31 20.72
C GLN A 514 11.79 -6.05 22.11
N ILE A 515 12.40 -5.13 22.84
CA ILE A 515 11.90 -4.60 24.11
C ILE A 515 11.53 -3.14 23.89
N GLN A 516 10.33 -2.75 24.28
CA GLN A 516 9.83 -1.40 24.14
C GLN A 516 9.54 -0.82 25.52
N LEU A 517 10.21 0.29 25.83
CA LEU A 517 10.10 1.00 27.09
C LEU A 517 9.56 2.40 26.85
N VAL A 518 8.60 2.85 27.64
CA VAL A 518 8.15 4.26 27.63
C VAL A 518 8.93 5.02 28.68
N LEU A 519 9.47 6.18 28.29
CA LEU A 519 10.22 7.08 29.16
C LEU A 519 9.92 8.56 28.90
N ASP A 520 10.44 9.43 29.76
CA ASP A 520 10.39 10.87 29.55
C ASP A 520 11.23 11.30 28.32
N LYS A 521 10.61 12.08 27.44
CA LYS A 521 11.23 12.55 26.20
C LYS A 521 12.53 13.30 26.47
N GLY A 522 13.60 12.88 25.79
CA GLY A 522 14.91 13.53 25.84
C GLY A 522 15.71 13.33 27.12
N VAL A 523 15.25 12.49 28.07
CA VAL A 523 16.04 12.11 29.26
C VAL A 523 17.14 11.12 28.88
N VAL A 524 16.82 10.15 28.01
CA VAL A 524 17.75 9.13 27.54
C VAL A 524 18.10 9.41 26.08
N LYS A 525 19.38 9.60 25.77
CA LYS A 525 19.84 9.69 24.37
C LYS A 525 20.10 8.30 23.83
N SER A 526 19.45 7.95 22.71
CA SER A 526 19.55 6.61 22.10
C SER A 526 20.99 6.07 22.03
N LYS A 527 21.95 6.82 21.48
CA LYS A 527 23.35 6.35 21.35
C LYS A 527 24.12 6.17 22.67
N GLU A 528 23.74 6.90 23.72
CA GLU A 528 24.36 6.76 25.05
C GLU A 528 23.73 5.57 25.79
N ALA A 529 22.42 5.36 25.61
CA ALA A 529 21.69 4.20 26.10
C ALA A 529 22.15 2.90 25.46
N GLU A 530 22.42 2.91 24.15
CA GLU A 530 22.90 1.75 23.40
C GLU A 530 24.15 1.16 24.04
N LYS A 531 25.17 2.00 24.31
CA LYS A 531 26.42 1.54 24.95
C LYS A 531 26.19 0.99 26.34
N LEU A 532 25.36 1.68 27.12
CA LEU A 532 25.04 1.28 28.49
C LEU A 532 24.32 -0.08 28.53
N ILE A 533 23.38 -0.30 27.61
CA ILE A 533 22.64 -1.55 27.48
C ILE A 533 23.54 -2.67 26.96
N GLN A 534 24.43 -2.39 26.01
CA GLN A 534 25.42 -3.36 25.51
C GLN A 534 26.39 -3.81 26.62
N GLU A 535 26.83 -2.88 27.47
CA GLU A 535 27.70 -3.18 28.63
C GLU A 535 26.96 -3.98 29.71
N ALA A 536 25.69 -3.65 29.99
CA ALA A 536 24.90 -4.32 31.00
C ALA A 536 24.49 -5.76 30.62
N LEU A 537 24.21 -5.99 29.34
CA LEU A 537 23.73 -7.28 28.82
C LEU A 537 24.86 -8.19 28.30
N ASP A 538 26.12 -7.74 28.37
CA ASP A 538 27.29 -8.39 27.74
C ASP A 538 27.04 -8.73 26.24
N ASN A 539 26.21 -7.92 25.58
CA ASN A 539 25.77 -8.15 24.21
C ASN A 539 26.07 -6.93 23.35
N ARG A 540 27.14 -7.01 22.55
CA ARG A 540 27.61 -5.91 21.69
C ARG A 540 26.73 -5.62 20.46
N TYR A 541 25.65 -6.37 20.27
CA TYR A 541 24.83 -6.32 19.06
C TYR A 541 23.41 -5.80 19.32
N ALA A 542 23.06 -5.46 20.56
CA ALA A 542 21.80 -4.78 20.85
C ALA A 542 21.84 -3.34 20.30
N THR A 543 20.79 -2.94 19.60
CA THR A 543 20.66 -1.59 19.02
C THR A 543 19.44 -0.88 19.57
N THR A 544 19.50 0.44 19.71
CA THR A 544 18.40 1.22 20.30
C THR A 544 17.84 2.26 19.34
N PHE A 545 16.52 2.40 19.35
CA PHE A 545 15.77 3.37 18.55
C PHE A 545 14.82 4.15 19.45
N THR A 546 14.58 5.41 19.10
CA THR A 546 13.63 6.26 19.81
C THR A 546 12.51 6.67 18.88
N MET A 547 11.26 6.52 19.33
CA MET A 547 10.08 6.89 18.55
C MET A 547 9.04 7.64 19.42
N PRO A 548 8.24 8.55 18.83
CA PRO A 548 7.17 9.22 19.56
C PRO A 548 6.09 8.21 19.98
N VAL A 549 5.53 8.39 21.18
CA VAL A 549 4.48 7.50 21.71
C VAL A 549 3.15 7.63 20.95
N ALA A 550 2.88 8.81 20.41
CA ALA A 550 1.72 9.10 19.59
C ALA A 550 1.91 10.41 18.79
N VAL A 551 1.04 10.65 17.81
CA VAL A 551 0.99 11.90 17.03
C VAL A 551 -0.40 12.52 17.15
N VAL A 552 -0.47 13.81 17.51
CA VAL A 552 -1.74 14.55 17.54
C VAL A 552 -2.00 15.12 16.16
N ASN A 553 -3.07 14.65 15.52
CA ASN A 553 -3.52 15.18 14.24
C ASN A 553 -4.79 16.02 14.48
N PRO A 554 -4.80 17.32 14.14
CA PRO A 554 -6.04 18.07 14.15
C PRO A 554 -7.05 17.45 13.18
N ASP A 555 -8.34 17.48 13.51
CA ASP A 555 -9.41 17.01 12.63
C ASP A 555 -9.30 17.71 11.26
N ALA A 556 -9.26 16.93 10.18
CA ALA A 556 -9.13 17.44 8.82
C ALA A 556 -10.23 18.45 8.48
N ARG A 557 -11.44 18.29 9.04
CA ARG A 557 -12.54 19.24 8.83
C ARG A 557 -12.36 20.52 9.65
N ALA A 558 -11.81 20.44 10.86
CA ALA A 558 -11.47 21.62 11.65
C ALA A 558 -10.37 22.46 10.96
N GLU A 559 -9.37 21.81 10.35
CA GLU A 559 -8.38 22.50 9.52
C GLU A 559 -9.02 23.11 8.25
N LEU A 560 -9.98 22.44 7.61
CA LEU A 560 -10.72 23.01 6.47
C LEU A 560 -11.52 24.26 6.86
N ILE A 561 -12.28 24.22 7.97
CA ILE A 561 -13.03 25.39 8.47
C ILE A 561 -12.09 26.54 8.81
N ARG A 562 -10.94 26.22 9.42
CA ARG A 562 -9.91 27.22 9.70
C ARG A 562 -9.39 27.85 8.40
N VAL A 563 -9.08 27.04 7.39
CA VAL A 563 -8.64 27.53 6.07
C VAL A 563 -9.73 28.40 5.43
N LEU A 564 -11.01 28.03 5.52
CA LEU A 564 -12.11 28.85 5.00
C LEU A 564 -12.23 30.19 5.73
N GLN A 565 -12.13 30.20 7.06
CA GLN A 565 -12.12 31.43 7.86
C GLN A 565 -10.93 32.32 7.49
N GLU A 566 -9.76 31.72 7.29
CA GLU A 566 -8.54 32.41 6.86
C GLU A 566 -8.70 32.99 5.44
N VAL A 567 -9.28 32.23 4.51
CA VAL A 567 -9.61 32.68 3.15
C VAL A 567 -10.57 33.87 3.18
N ARG A 568 -11.63 33.82 4.00
CA ARG A 568 -12.56 34.94 4.16
C ARG A 568 -11.85 36.20 4.65
N ALA A 569 -11.00 36.07 5.66
CA ALA A 569 -10.23 37.18 6.21
C ALA A 569 -9.25 37.78 5.18
N ILE A 570 -8.63 36.93 4.35
CA ILE A 570 -7.75 37.35 3.24
C ILE A 570 -8.54 38.09 2.15
N ILE A 571 -9.70 37.57 1.74
CA ILE A 571 -10.55 38.21 0.71
C ILE A 571 -11.02 39.58 1.19
N ALA A 572 -11.45 39.69 2.45
CA ALA A 572 -11.82 40.97 3.05
C ALA A 572 -10.64 41.96 3.03
N GLY A 573 -9.42 41.48 3.33
CA GLY A 573 -8.20 42.29 3.27
C GLY A 573 -7.83 42.76 1.86
N LEU A 574 -7.88 41.87 0.87
CA LEU A 574 -7.63 42.22 -0.54
C LEU A 574 -8.64 43.24 -1.06
N LEU A 575 -9.93 43.06 -0.75
CA LEU A 575 -10.97 44.01 -1.12
C LEU A 575 -10.80 45.36 -0.43
N ALA A 576 -10.39 45.38 0.85
CA ALA A 576 -10.08 46.61 1.56
C ALA A 576 -8.93 47.38 0.88
N VAL A 577 -7.89 46.69 0.42
CA VAL A 577 -6.77 47.29 -0.34
C VAL A 577 -7.25 47.84 -1.68
N VAL A 578 -7.98 47.06 -2.47
CA VAL A 578 -8.48 47.46 -3.80
C VAL A 578 -9.44 48.65 -3.67
N PHE A 579 -10.37 48.61 -2.71
CA PHE A 579 -11.30 49.70 -2.46
C PHE A 579 -10.58 50.95 -1.98
N SER A 580 -9.60 50.82 -1.08
CA SER A 580 -8.81 51.95 -0.59
C SER A 580 -8.04 52.63 -1.73
N LEU A 581 -7.41 51.85 -2.61
CA LEU A 581 -6.75 52.35 -3.81
C LEU A 581 -7.75 53.03 -4.76
N GLY A 582 -8.91 52.41 -5.00
CA GLY A 582 -9.97 52.98 -5.83
C GLY A 582 -10.47 54.32 -5.30
N SER A 583 -10.77 54.41 -4.00
CA SER A 583 -11.21 55.66 -3.36
C SER A 583 -10.12 56.73 -3.37
N LEU A 584 -8.86 56.34 -3.16
CA LEU A 584 -7.72 57.26 -3.28
C LEU A 584 -7.60 57.85 -4.70
N VAL A 585 -7.64 56.99 -5.72
CA VAL A 585 -7.44 57.39 -7.12
C VAL A 585 -8.63 58.18 -7.68
N LEU A 586 -9.87 57.77 -7.38
CA LEU A 586 -11.06 58.40 -7.93
C LEU A 586 -11.45 59.68 -7.18
N ASP A 587 -11.41 59.67 -5.86
CA ASP A 587 -11.93 60.78 -5.05
C ASP A 587 -10.83 61.68 -4.49
N HIS A 588 -9.75 61.11 -3.96
CA HIS A 588 -8.73 61.90 -3.27
C HIS A 588 -7.68 62.51 -4.21
N ALA A 589 -7.46 61.94 -5.39
CA ALA A 589 -6.54 62.49 -6.38
C ALA A 589 -6.94 63.91 -6.87
N SER A 590 -8.24 64.16 -7.08
CA SER A 590 -8.79 65.47 -7.50
C SER A 590 -8.66 66.54 -6.42
N VAL A 591 -8.81 66.15 -5.15
CA VAL A 591 -8.56 67.01 -3.99
C VAL A 591 -7.07 67.34 -3.90
N PHE A 592 -6.18 66.35 -4.07
CA PHE A 592 -4.73 66.55 -4.02
C PHE A 592 -4.20 67.41 -5.16
N SER A 593 -4.67 67.23 -6.41
CA SER A 593 -4.27 68.05 -7.55
C SER A 593 -4.68 69.52 -7.37
N THR A 594 -5.89 69.77 -6.85
CA THR A 594 -6.36 71.13 -6.55
C THR A 594 -5.57 71.78 -5.42
N ILE A 595 -5.31 71.06 -4.32
CA ILE A 595 -4.49 71.57 -3.20
C ILE A 595 -3.06 71.88 -3.68
N LYS A 596 -2.46 71.02 -4.51
CA LYS A 596 -1.14 71.23 -5.09
C LYS A 596 -1.11 72.50 -5.96
N ARG A 597 -2.16 72.76 -6.75
CA ARG A 597 -2.28 73.96 -7.59
C ARG A 597 -2.44 75.24 -6.76
N ILE A 598 -3.29 75.25 -5.74
CA ILE A 598 -3.47 76.39 -4.83
C ILE A 598 -2.18 76.71 -4.08
N LEU A 599 -1.37 75.69 -3.75
CA LEU A 599 -0.06 75.88 -3.13
C LEU A 599 0.99 76.40 -4.12
N ALA A 600 0.98 75.94 -5.37
CA ALA A 600 1.87 76.42 -6.42
C ALA A 600 1.64 77.89 -6.78
N GLN A 601 0.39 78.37 -6.76
CA GLN A 601 0.04 79.78 -6.97
C GLN A 601 0.60 80.73 -5.89
N LYS A 602 0.86 80.24 -4.67
CA LYS A 602 1.30 81.06 -3.52
C LYS A 602 2.80 80.97 -3.22
N ARG A 603 3.56 80.07 -3.85
CA ARG A 603 4.94 79.76 -3.44
C ARG A 603 5.83 79.37 -4.63
N ALA A 604 6.74 80.26 -5.03
CA ALA A 604 7.95 79.90 -5.77
C ALA A 604 9.00 79.38 -4.77
N VAL A 605 9.11 78.06 -4.56
CA VAL A 605 10.08 77.49 -3.60
C VAL A 605 11.11 76.62 -4.30
N LYS A 606 12.39 77.00 -4.15
CA LYS A 606 13.60 76.26 -4.55
C LYS A 606 14.10 75.36 -3.40
N GLY A 607 14.69 74.21 -3.73
CA GLY A 607 15.55 73.39 -2.83
C GLY A 607 14.87 72.27 -2.04
N TRP A 608 15.61 71.66 -1.09
CA TRP A 608 15.31 70.45 -0.27
C TRP A 608 13.88 70.31 0.29
N ARG A 609 13.11 71.40 0.36
CA ARG A 609 11.67 71.39 0.71
C ARG A 609 10.77 70.71 -0.32
N ARG A 610 11.28 70.31 -1.50
CA ARG A 610 10.58 69.45 -2.49
C ARG A 610 10.35 68.01 -2.02
N ILE A 611 11.13 67.53 -1.04
CA ILE A 611 10.98 66.18 -0.49
C ILE A 611 9.84 66.16 0.55
N PHE A 612 9.70 67.24 1.34
CA PHE A 612 8.58 67.47 2.27
C PHE A 612 7.43 68.23 1.59
N ASP A 613 6.93 67.70 0.48
CA ASP A 613 5.71 68.24 -0.11
C ASP A 613 4.52 67.99 0.84
N PRO A 614 3.81 69.03 1.32
CA PRO A 614 2.71 68.86 2.26
C PRO A 614 1.56 68.02 1.71
N VAL A 615 1.45 67.93 0.39
CA VAL A 615 0.47 67.07 -0.31
C VAL A 615 0.86 65.58 -0.19
N LYS A 616 2.15 65.26 -0.27
CA LYS A 616 2.64 63.88 -0.10
C LYS A 616 2.46 63.39 1.33
N LEU A 617 2.72 64.24 2.33
CA LEU A 617 2.47 63.94 3.74
C LEU A 617 0.98 63.70 4.04
N LEU A 618 0.10 64.55 3.51
CA LEU A 618 -1.34 64.36 3.64
C LEU A 618 -1.82 63.09 2.93
N GLY A 619 -1.27 62.80 1.75
CA GLY A 619 -1.51 61.54 1.02
C GLY A 619 -1.13 60.32 1.84
N THR A 620 0.08 60.30 2.41
CA THR A 620 0.56 59.18 3.26
C THR A 620 -0.32 58.98 4.49
N ALA A 621 -0.66 60.05 5.20
CA ALA A 621 -1.47 59.97 6.41
C ALA A 621 -2.90 59.49 6.09
N LEU A 622 -3.50 60.02 5.02
CA LEU A 622 -4.85 59.65 4.62
C LEU A 622 -4.92 58.21 4.11
N GLY A 623 -3.96 57.78 3.29
CA GLY A 623 -3.89 56.39 2.83
C GLY A 623 -3.72 55.39 3.98
N THR A 624 -2.91 55.74 4.99
CA THR A 624 -2.75 54.95 6.22
C THR A 624 -4.07 54.85 6.99
N VAL A 625 -4.70 55.99 7.28
CA VAL A 625 -5.95 56.02 8.06
C VAL A 625 -7.09 55.29 7.35
N LEU A 626 -7.24 55.51 6.04
CA LEU A 626 -8.33 54.95 5.25
C LEU A 626 -8.20 53.42 5.16
N LEU A 627 -7.03 52.91 4.78
CA LEU A 627 -6.81 51.47 4.67
C LEU A 627 -6.91 50.77 6.04
N LEU A 628 -6.26 51.32 7.07
CA LEU A 628 -6.25 50.70 8.40
C LEU A 628 -7.66 50.65 9.02
N SER A 629 -8.46 51.70 8.80
CA SER A 629 -9.84 51.76 9.31
C SER A 629 -10.73 50.74 8.61
N ILE A 630 -10.66 50.63 7.28
CA ILE A 630 -11.45 49.65 6.51
C ILE A 630 -11.00 48.23 6.87
N TYR A 631 -9.69 47.98 6.92
CA TYR A 631 -9.12 46.68 7.23
C TYR A 631 -9.58 46.17 8.61
N ARG A 632 -9.48 47.01 9.64
CA ARG A 632 -9.90 46.65 11.00
C ARG A 632 -11.42 46.52 11.12
N ALA A 633 -12.19 47.40 10.48
CA ALA A 633 -13.64 47.36 10.56
C ALA A 633 -14.26 46.19 9.76
N ALA A 634 -13.59 45.73 8.70
CA ALA A 634 -14.01 44.57 7.91
C ALA A 634 -13.66 43.23 8.56
N GLY A 635 -12.87 43.22 9.63
CA GLY A 635 -12.37 41.98 10.26
C GLY A 635 -11.36 41.24 9.39
N ALA A 636 -10.56 41.96 8.62
CA ALA A 636 -9.55 41.37 7.76
C ALA A 636 -8.30 40.95 8.55
N GLU A 637 -7.80 39.76 8.26
CA GLU A 637 -6.56 39.21 8.82
C GLU A 637 -5.82 38.47 7.71
N ILE A 638 -4.75 39.08 7.19
CA ILE A 638 -3.88 38.44 6.21
C ILE A 638 -2.72 37.78 6.96
N PRO A 639 -2.50 36.46 6.77
CA PRO A 639 -1.39 35.74 7.38
C PRO A 639 -0.06 36.42 7.06
N LEU A 640 0.88 36.42 8.01
CA LEU A 640 2.21 37.06 7.92
C LEU A 640 2.21 38.61 7.89
N LEU A 641 1.06 39.27 7.80
CA LEU A 641 0.97 40.75 7.78
C LEU A 641 0.39 41.31 9.09
N ASN A 642 1.28 41.76 9.98
CA ASN A 642 0.87 42.55 11.14
C ASN A 642 0.21 43.89 10.74
N LEU A 643 -0.61 44.47 11.64
CA LEU A 643 -1.25 45.79 11.44
C LEU A 643 -0.27 46.89 10.98
N GLY A 644 1.00 46.83 11.42
CA GLY A 644 2.04 47.76 11.00
C GLY A 644 2.34 47.71 9.50
N HIS A 645 2.38 46.51 8.90
CA HIS A 645 2.62 46.33 7.46
C HIS A 645 1.47 46.91 6.64
N ILE A 646 0.22 46.72 7.10
CA ILE A 646 -0.97 47.31 6.47
C ILE A 646 -0.92 48.84 6.53
N GLY A 647 -0.48 49.41 7.65
CA GLY A 647 -0.25 50.85 7.78
C GLY A 647 0.79 51.36 6.77
N ILE A 648 1.92 50.66 6.62
CA ILE A 648 2.97 51.00 5.64
C ILE A 648 2.44 50.90 4.20
N LEU A 649 1.67 49.86 3.89
CA LEU A 649 1.05 49.68 2.58
C LEU A 649 0.09 50.84 2.27
N GLY A 650 -0.76 51.22 3.23
CA GLY A 650 -1.66 52.36 3.10
C GLY A 650 -0.91 53.67 2.91
N ALA A 651 0.20 53.88 3.63
CA ALA A 651 1.07 55.03 3.45
C ALA A 651 1.66 55.09 2.03
N LEU A 652 2.13 53.95 1.50
CA LEU A 652 2.71 53.84 0.17
C LEU A 652 1.66 54.11 -0.92
N LEU A 653 0.47 53.52 -0.82
CA LEU A 653 -0.64 53.79 -1.73
C LEU A 653 -1.01 55.28 -1.73
N GLY A 654 -1.15 55.87 -0.54
CA GLY A 654 -1.43 57.30 -0.39
C GLY A 654 -0.32 58.22 -0.94
N LEU A 655 0.94 57.85 -0.76
CA LEU A 655 2.10 58.55 -1.34
C LEU A 655 2.07 58.50 -2.86
N MET A 656 1.82 57.32 -3.44
CA MET A 656 1.74 57.14 -4.89
C MET A 656 0.61 57.96 -5.49
N THR A 657 -0.59 57.91 -4.89
CA THR A 657 -1.72 58.73 -5.34
C THR A 657 -1.40 60.22 -5.27
N ALA A 658 -0.76 60.69 -4.19
CA ALA A 658 -0.36 62.09 -4.05
C ALA A 658 0.76 62.51 -5.03
N ALA A 659 1.69 61.61 -5.37
CA ALA A 659 2.76 61.87 -6.33
C ALA A 659 2.23 61.96 -7.77
N PHE A 660 1.26 61.11 -8.12
CA PHE A 660 0.68 61.00 -9.46
C PHE A 660 -0.70 61.68 -9.59
N CYS A 661 -1.10 62.52 -8.63
CA CYS A 661 -2.44 63.11 -8.60
C CYS A 661 -2.81 63.89 -9.87
N GLU A 662 -1.85 64.60 -10.47
CA GLU A 662 -2.03 65.36 -11.73
C GLU A 662 -2.20 64.44 -12.96
N LYS A 663 -1.70 63.20 -12.89
CA LYS A 663 -1.85 62.20 -13.96
C LYS A 663 -3.16 61.42 -13.82
N PHE A 664 -3.59 61.15 -12.58
CA PHE A 664 -4.83 60.42 -12.31
C PHE A 664 -6.08 61.27 -12.47
N SER A 665 -6.04 62.54 -12.03
CA SER A 665 -7.14 63.50 -12.15
C SER A 665 -6.59 64.90 -12.44
N PRO A 666 -6.27 65.21 -13.71
CA PRO A 666 -5.87 66.56 -14.10
C PRO A 666 -7.03 67.52 -13.85
N VAL A 667 -6.71 68.73 -13.38
CA VAL A 667 -7.69 69.80 -13.15
C VAL A 667 -7.53 70.81 -14.27
N ASP A 668 -8.62 71.19 -14.92
CA ASP A 668 -8.61 72.26 -15.91
C ASP A 668 -8.27 73.59 -15.22
N VAL A 669 -7.13 74.14 -15.62
CA VAL A 669 -6.58 75.35 -15.02
C VAL A 669 -7.41 76.56 -15.42
N ASP A 670 -7.91 76.57 -16.65
CA ASP A 670 -8.59 77.73 -17.22
C ASP A 670 -9.98 77.87 -16.59
N GLU A 671 -10.69 76.75 -16.39
CA GLU A 671 -11.97 76.73 -15.68
C GLU A 671 -11.83 77.09 -14.20
N MET A 672 -10.79 76.58 -13.53
CA MET A 672 -10.54 76.91 -12.12
C MET A 672 -10.20 78.40 -11.95
N MET A 673 -9.41 78.97 -12.86
CA MET A 673 -9.06 80.40 -12.87
C MET A 673 -10.27 81.28 -13.21
N ALA A 674 -11.13 80.85 -14.13
CA ALA A 674 -12.38 81.54 -14.45
C ALA A 674 -13.32 81.59 -13.23
N GLY A 675 -13.45 80.48 -12.49
CA GLY A 675 -14.21 80.44 -11.24
C GLY A 675 -13.65 81.38 -10.16
N GLN A 676 -12.32 81.49 -10.05
CA GLN A 676 -11.67 82.45 -9.15
C GLN A 676 -11.91 83.91 -9.58
N ALA A 677 -11.85 84.20 -10.89
CA ALA A 677 -12.10 85.53 -11.43
C ALA A 677 -13.56 85.99 -11.24
N LEU A 678 -14.50 85.04 -11.21
CA LEU A 678 -15.92 85.28 -10.87
C LEU A 678 -16.16 85.48 -9.36
N GLY A 679 -15.11 85.42 -8.53
CA GLY A 679 -15.20 85.63 -7.09
C GLY A 679 -15.79 84.43 -6.32
N LEU A 680 -15.87 83.24 -6.95
CA LEU A 680 -16.39 82.06 -6.29
C LEU A 680 -15.41 81.58 -5.18
N PRO A 681 -15.91 81.21 -3.98
CA PRO A 681 -15.08 80.60 -2.95
C PRO A 681 -14.56 79.24 -3.42
N TYR A 682 -13.42 78.81 -2.89
CA TYR A 682 -12.75 77.57 -3.34
C TYR A 682 -13.63 76.31 -3.17
N VAL A 683 -14.57 76.33 -2.23
CA VAL A 683 -15.56 75.25 -2.03
C VAL A 683 -16.56 75.17 -3.19
N GLN A 684 -17.01 76.31 -3.72
CA GLN A 684 -17.92 76.33 -4.87
C GLN A 684 -17.18 75.89 -6.13
N ILE A 685 -15.94 76.36 -6.32
CA ILE A 685 -15.08 75.90 -7.42
C ILE A 685 -14.87 74.38 -7.36
N MET A 686 -14.63 73.80 -6.17
CA MET A 686 -14.54 72.34 -6.03
C MET A 686 -15.85 71.64 -6.40
N ARG A 687 -17.00 72.11 -5.90
CA ARG A 687 -18.30 71.44 -6.09
C ARG A 687 -18.87 71.56 -7.51
N GLU A 688 -18.57 72.67 -8.19
CA GLU A 688 -19.23 73.05 -9.44
C GLU A 688 -18.32 72.90 -10.66
N ILE A 689 -17.00 72.96 -10.48
CA ILE A 689 -16.03 72.92 -11.58
C ILE A 689 -15.16 71.67 -11.49
N VAL A 690 -14.45 71.46 -10.37
CA VAL A 690 -13.42 70.41 -10.28
C VAL A 690 -13.98 68.99 -10.10
N ILE A 691 -14.98 68.81 -9.22
CA ILE A 691 -15.57 67.49 -8.95
C ILE A 691 -16.41 66.98 -10.14
N PRO A 692 -17.18 67.82 -10.86
CA PRO A 692 -17.94 67.39 -12.03
C PRO A 692 -17.10 67.09 -13.28
N SER A 693 -15.97 67.79 -13.45
CA SER A 693 -15.00 67.54 -14.54
C SER A 693 -14.06 66.36 -14.26
N GLY A 694 -13.97 65.94 -12.99
CA GLY A 694 -13.21 64.77 -12.57
C GLY A 694 -13.90 63.43 -12.87
N ARG A 695 -13.22 62.33 -12.53
CA ARG A 695 -13.79 60.98 -12.68
C ARG A 695 -14.94 60.76 -11.69
N PRO A 696 -16.02 60.05 -12.07
CA PRO A 696 -17.16 59.82 -11.19
C PRO A 696 -16.77 58.92 -10.00
N GLY A 697 -16.62 59.51 -8.82
CA GLY A 697 -16.38 58.81 -7.55
C GLY A 697 -17.45 59.11 -6.49
N LEU A 698 -17.25 58.64 -5.25
CA LEU A 698 -18.16 58.89 -4.12
C LEU A 698 -18.35 60.39 -3.88
N MET A 699 -17.32 61.19 -4.13
CA MET A 699 -17.34 62.64 -3.97
C MET A 699 -18.29 63.33 -4.95
N TYR A 700 -18.42 62.80 -6.17
CA TYR A 700 -19.36 63.29 -7.18
C TYR A 700 -20.81 62.99 -6.76
N MET A 701 -21.08 61.76 -6.29
CA MET A 701 -22.43 61.36 -5.85
C MET A 701 -22.91 62.17 -4.63
N LEU A 702 -22.02 62.40 -3.65
CA LEU A 702 -22.35 63.17 -2.44
C LEU A 702 -22.62 64.66 -2.75
N ASN A 703 -21.92 65.24 -3.73
CA ASN A 703 -22.05 66.66 -4.07
C ASN A 703 -23.10 66.98 -5.14
N ARG A 704 -23.65 65.98 -5.85
CA ARG A 704 -24.72 66.18 -6.85
C ARG A 704 -25.95 66.93 -6.33
N ARG A 705 -26.29 66.78 -5.05
CA ARG A 705 -27.43 67.47 -4.41
C ARG A 705 -27.11 68.89 -3.91
N ARG A 706 -25.83 69.29 -3.92
CA ARG A 706 -25.33 70.57 -3.37
C ARG A 706 -24.85 71.54 -4.44
N GLN A 707 -24.96 71.19 -5.72
CA GLN A 707 -24.66 72.06 -6.87
C GLN A 707 -25.73 73.13 -7.01
N ARG A 708 -25.32 74.40 -7.20
CA ARG A 708 -26.25 75.53 -7.35
C ARG A 708 -26.47 75.92 -8.80
N PHE A 709 -25.47 75.71 -9.66
CA PHE A 709 -25.60 75.86 -11.11
C PHE A 709 -25.79 74.47 -11.72
N LYS A 710 -26.89 74.29 -12.46
CA LYS A 710 -27.21 73.08 -13.23
C LYS A 710 -27.19 73.41 -14.71
#